data_AF-A0A239B321-F1
#
_entry.id   AF-A0A239B321-F1
#
_cell.length_a   1.000
_cell.length_b   1.000
_cell.length_c   1.000
_cell.angle_alpha   90.00
_cell.angle_beta   90.00
_cell.angle_gamma   90.00
#
_symmetry.space_group_name_H-M   'P 1'
#
loop_
_entity.id
_entity.type
_entity.pdbx_description
1 polymer ?
#
loop_
_entity_poly.entity_id
_entity_poly.type
_entity_poly.pdbx_seq_one_letter_code
_entity_poly.pdbx_strand_id
1 'polypeptide(L)'
;MRQPLVSVIVPVYQCRDTVGGALESVFAQSLPAEQVEVIAVDDGSTDGGGELLDELARAHDRLTVVHQPNSGGAGAPRNRGLELASGTFVFFLDADDRLAPEALERMTAMAERNGTDIVLGKQVGTGGRKAPKVFARSIERTHVLDPDCDLFGRMSMAALQLFRRSLVEDAGLRFTEGLVAHEDQLFTAGAYLNARGVSVLADYDCYYWAAREDGSSATQGAGAPPADLYAIIAQAMRQVADRTEPGETRERLNRRYLRLEVFGRLDRLYLDSSPDDQKITLAGCRELLEEWYTPAQRELAHPLHRVIAHCVLHELDDELVEVLRFRRGGTRPRLHLEDGRAYVKYPFFRDPAVRIPDACFASPKPLEVLPTLARLAWKDGALLVGGTVLVRDVDGQSPAVRLLLKDGDGAHRPVECETVPAAPADEGVEVSFTADLAPQAASLRNGRWTVQIEVSLSGHVRTMPLVKPRDLPLPRAALAGARLLRPTQQRGGGPLVLEAGAVLTSADFTGVEVGWGPGRRVRVRADAPPVLGDGPAMSVLLQHADGETTIRAALEAAPDDPPRLCADLSLAGARPGRWRARFAVDGVGDPVPVRLPAEGGGVLGPVTASLAPPRRVHVRMDRRTATVHVTAPLGSLARRTRRLLPGGGRKPRS
;
A
#
# COMPACT_ATOMS: atom_id res chain seq x y z
N MET A 1 -6.50 -41.09 37.10
CA MET A 1 -7.11 -39.90 36.48
C MET A 1 -6.65 -39.87 35.02
N ARG A 2 -7.49 -39.44 34.08
CA ARG A 2 -7.04 -39.24 32.69
C ARG A 2 -6.06 -38.06 32.67
N GLN A 3 -4.99 -38.19 31.90
CA GLN A 3 -4.02 -37.11 31.71
C GLN A 3 -4.73 -35.90 31.05
N PRO A 4 -4.57 -34.67 31.57
CA PRO A 4 -5.17 -33.49 30.95
C PRO A 4 -4.53 -33.21 29.59
N LEU A 5 -5.25 -32.48 28.74
CA LEU A 5 -4.72 -32.04 27.44
C LEU A 5 -3.81 -30.83 27.62
N VAL A 6 -4.21 -29.85 28.44
CA VAL A 6 -3.49 -28.60 28.65
C VAL A 6 -3.28 -28.33 30.14
N SER A 7 -2.05 -27.96 30.50
CA SER A 7 -1.70 -27.33 31.77
C SER A 7 -1.60 -25.83 31.58
N VAL A 8 -2.46 -25.07 32.26
CA VAL A 8 -2.37 -23.60 32.29
C VAL A 8 -1.60 -23.19 33.54
N ILE A 9 -0.42 -22.60 33.35
CA ILE A 9 0.45 -22.13 34.43
C ILE A 9 0.25 -20.62 34.59
N VAL A 10 -0.11 -20.21 35.82
CA VAL A 10 -0.42 -18.81 36.16
C VAL A 10 0.54 -18.34 37.25
N PRO A 11 1.61 -17.58 36.93
CA PRO A 11 2.42 -16.93 37.95
C PRO A 11 1.65 -15.75 38.55
N VAL A 12 1.60 -15.65 39.88
CA VAL A 12 0.82 -14.65 40.61
C VAL A 12 1.73 -13.90 41.58
N TYR A 13 1.76 -12.56 41.46
CA TYR A 13 2.37 -11.68 42.44
C TYR A 13 1.65 -10.34 42.46
N GLN A 14 1.10 -9.94 43.61
CA GLN A 14 0.41 -8.64 43.79
C GLN A 14 -0.68 -8.39 42.73
N CYS A 15 -1.48 -9.42 42.42
CA CYS A 15 -2.50 -9.42 41.37
C CYS A 15 -3.89 -9.79 41.90
N ARG A 16 -4.20 -9.53 43.17
CA ARG A 16 -5.49 -9.87 43.78
C ARG A 16 -6.69 -9.44 42.94
N ASP A 17 -6.65 -8.22 42.39
CA ASP A 17 -7.79 -7.63 41.68
C ASP A 17 -8.01 -8.23 40.27
N THR A 18 -7.00 -8.89 39.70
CA THR A 18 -7.05 -9.37 38.31
C THR A 18 -7.04 -10.89 38.19
N VAL A 19 -6.41 -11.60 39.13
CA VAL A 19 -6.19 -13.05 39.05
C VAL A 19 -7.50 -13.85 38.96
N GLY A 20 -8.55 -13.39 39.63
CA GLY A 20 -9.88 -14.01 39.54
C GLY A 20 -10.42 -14.01 38.12
N GLY A 21 -10.29 -12.89 37.40
CA GLY A 21 -10.72 -12.78 35.99
C GLY A 21 -9.87 -13.60 35.04
N ALA A 22 -8.56 -13.71 35.31
CA ALA A 22 -7.67 -14.59 34.56
C ALA A 22 -8.10 -16.05 34.68
N LEU A 23 -8.31 -16.54 35.92
CA LEU A 23 -8.73 -17.91 36.21
C LEU A 23 -10.14 -18.21 35.67
N GLU A 24 -11.09 -17.29 35.82
CA GLU A 24 -12.44 -17.42 35.26
C GLU A 24 -12.38 -17.64 33.74
N SER A 25 -11.50 -16.94 33.02
CA SER A 25 -11.31 -17.12 31.58
C SER A 25 -10.80 -18.51 31.20
N VAL A 26 -10.04 -19.17 32.09
CA VAL A 26 -9.57 -20.55 31.91
C VAL A 26 -10.68 -21.55 32.24
N PHE A 27 -11.46 -21.30 33.29
CA PHE A 27 -12.56 -22.18 33.66
C PHE A 27 -13.71 -22.14 32.66
N ALA A 28 -13.88 -21.02 31.94
CA ALA A 28 -14.86 -20.82 30.89
C ALA A 28 -14.42 -21.33 29.49
N GLN A 29 -13.27 -22.02 29.39
CA GLN A 29 -12.82 -22.59 28.12
C GLN A 29 -13.81 -23.63 27.58
N SER A 30 -13.94 -23.71 26.26
CA SER A 30 -14.79 -24.67 25.56
C SER A 30 -14.27 -26.13 25.63
N LEU A 31 -13.00 -26.33 26.00
CA LEU A 31 -12.47 -27.67 26.27
C LEU A 31 -13.20 -28.33 27.45
N PRO A 32 -13.42 -29.67 27.40
CA PRO A 32 -13.98 -30.39 28.53
C PRO A 32 -13.17 -30.16 29.80
N ALA A 33 -13.87 -30.06 30.93
CA ALA A 33 -13.25 -29.60 32.17
C ALA A 33 -12.06 -30.46 32.58
N GLU A 34 -12.18 -31.78 32.46
CA GLU A 34 -11.16 -32.77 32.76
C GLU A 34 -9.91 -32.73 31.85
N GLN A 35 -9.95 -31.96 30.76
CA GLN A 35 -8.81 -31.78 29.86
C GLN A 35 -7.96 -30.54 30.17
N VAL A 36 -8.39 -29.72 31.13
CA VAL A 36 -7.67 -28.50 31.53
C VAL A 36 -7.32 -28.60 33.01
N GLU A 37 -6.02 -28.58 33.31
CA GLU A 37 -5.52 -28.35 34.67
C GLU A 37 -4.98 -26.93 34.78
N VAL A 38 -5.11 -26.33 35.96
CA VAL A 38 -4.62 -24.98 36.24
C VAL A 38 -3.67 -25.03 37.43
N ILE A 39 -2.48 -24.47 37.26
CA ILE A 39 -1.44 -24.41 38.29
C ILE A 39 -1.14 -22.94 38.54
N ALA A 40 -1.67 -22.41 39.64
CA ALA A 40 -1.37 -21.06 40.09
C ALA A 40 -0.22 -21.10 41.08
N VAL A 41 0.83 -20.33 40.81
CA VAL A 41 2.00 -20.22 41.70
C VAL A 41 2.06 -18.80 42.24
N ASP A 42 1.73 -18.65 43.52
CA ASP A 42 1.83 -17.40 44.26
C ASP A 42 3.27 -17.16 44.71
N ASP A 43 3.89 -16.13 44.15
CA ASP A 43 5.27 -15.73 44.39
C ASP A 43 5.37 -14.76 45.59
N GLY A 44 4.73 -15.12 46.70
CA GLY A 44 4.79 -14.39 47.95
C GLY A 44 4.00 -13.08 47.95
N SER A 45 2.77 -13.09 47.43
CA SER A 45 1.88 -11.92 47.46
C SER A 45 1.50 -11.52 48.88
N THR A 46 1.29 -10.22 49.11
CA THR A 46 0.87 -9.68 50.42
C THR A 46 -0.41 -8.85 50.32
N ASP A 47 -1.00 -8.74 49.14
CA ASP A 47 -2.23 -7.99 48.84
C ASP A 47 -3.51 -8.77 49.16
N GLY A 48 -3.39 -10.03 49.56
CA GLY A 48 -4.50 -10.97 49.76
C GLY A 48 -4.75 -11.90 48.57
N GLY A 49 -3.91 -11.85 47.53
CA GLY A 49 -4.06 -12.69 46.33
C GLY A 49 -3.84 -14.18 46.61
N GLY A 50 -2.92 -14.52 47.51
CA GLY A 50 -2.68 -15.90 47.94
C GLY A 50 -3.91 -16.52 48.61
N GLU A 51 -4.55 -15.80 49.53
CA GLU A 51 -5.76 -16.27 50.21
C GLU A 51 -6.94 -16.45 49.24
N LEU A 52 -7.07 -15.56 48.25
CA LEU A 52 -8.07 -15.69 47.19
C LEU A 52 -7.83 -16.96 46.36
N LEU A 53 -6.58 -17.28 46.03
CA LEU A 53 -6.25 -18.52 45.32
C LEU A 53 -6.64 -19.76 46.12
N ASP A 54 -6.37 -19.77 47.42
CA ASP A 54 -6.78 -20.86 48.32
C ASP A 54 -8.30 -21.03 48.37
N GLU A 55 -9.05 -19.93 48.40
CA GLU A 55 -10.52 -19.95 48.34
C GLU A 55 -11.01 -20.55 47.01
N LEU A 56 -10.44 -20.13 45.89
CA LEU A 56 -10.80 -20.65 44.56
C LEU A 56 -10.42 -22.13 44.41
N ALA A 57 -9.30 -22.58 44.98
CA ALA A 57 -8.87 -23.97 44.91
C ALA A 57 -9.86 -24.92 45.63
N ARG A 58 -10.52 -24.45 46.69
CA ARG A 58 -11.58 -25.21 47.38
C ARG A 58 -12.85 -25.35 46.53
N ALA A 59 -13.09 -24.42 45.61
CA ALA A 59 -14.27 -24.41 44.73
C ALA A 59 -14.01 -25.10 43.38
N HIS A 60 -12.74 -25.25 42.99
CA HIS A 60 -12.34 -25.77 41.69
C HIS A 60 -11.28 -26.86 41.82
N ASP A 61 -11.70 -28.14 41.75
CA ASP A 61 -10.83 -29.32 41.84
C ASP A 61 -9.67 -29.38 40.83
N ARG A 62 -9.72 -28.54 39.79
CA ARG A 62 -8.73 -28.45 38.71
C ARG A 62 -7.67 -27.38 38.95
N LEU A 63 -7.79 -26.61 40.02
CA LEU A 63 -6.85 -25.56 40.40
C LEU A 63 -5.92 -26.10 41.49
N THR A 64 -4.64 -26.22 41.15
CA THR A 64 -3.57 -26.45 42.11
C THR A 64 -2.91 -25.12 42.44
N VAL A 65 -2.83 -24.79 43.73
CA VAL A 65 -2.17 -23.58 44.22
C VAL A 65 -0.88 -23.96 44.91
N VAL A 66 0.19 -23.22 44.61
CA VAL A 66 1.50 -23.37 45.22
C VAL A 66 1.97 -22.01 45.70
N HIS A 67 2.43 -21.93 46.94
CA HIS A 67 3.02 -20.71 47.49
C HIS A 67 4.53 -20.85 47.61
N GLN A 68 5.25 -19.78 47.30
CA GLN A 68 6.68 -19.67 47.51
C GLN A 68 7.06 -18.26 48.01
N PRO A 69 8.24 -18.07 48.62
CA PRO A 69 8.77 -16.73 48.87
C PRO A 69 8.99 -15.97 47.55
N ASN A 70 8.77 -14.66 47.56
CA ASN A 70 8.97 -13.81 46.37
C ASN A 70 10.35 -13.97 45.75
N SER A 71 10.36 -14.42 44.50
CA SER A 71 11.55 -14.74 43.72
C SER A 71 12.12 -13.57 42.91
N GLY A 72 11.39 -12.45 42.85
CA GLY A 72 11.78 -11.25 42.10
C GLY A 72 11.38 -11.24 40.63
N GLY A 73 10.57 -12.19 40.16
CA GLY A 73 10.06 -12.20 38.78
C GLY A 73 9.27 -13.44 38.39
N ALA A 74 8.72 -13.47 37.18
CA ALA A 74 7.83 -14.56 36.74
C ALA A 74 8.55 -15.89 36.40
N GLY A 75 9.90 -15.88 36.31
CA GLY A 75 10.67 -17.04 35.89
C GLY A 75 10.56 -18.25 36.83
N ALA A 76 10.86 -18.05 38.12
CA ALA A 76 10.79 -19.12 39.12
C ALA A 76 9.37 -19.70 39.29
N PRO A 77 8.29 -18.90 39.44
CA PRO A 77 6.94 -19.46 39.54
C PRO A 77 6.52 -20.21 38.27
N ARG A 78 6.94 -19.78 37.07
CA ARG A 78 6.70 -20.53 35.83
C ARG A 78 7.46 -21.86 35.79
N ASN A 79 8.73 -21.89 36.23
CA ASN A 79 9.50 -23.12 36.35
C ASN A 79 8.85 -24.09 37.36
N ARG A 80 8.40 -23.57 38.51
CA ARG A 80 7.70 -24.37 39.51
C ARG A 80 6.38 -24.95 38.99
N GLY A 81 5.64 -24.16 38.22
CA GLY A 81 4.45 -24.64 37.51
C GLY A 81 4.76 -25.72 36.48
N LEU A 82 5.86 -25.59 35.73
CA LEU A 82 6.31 -26.58 34.75
C LEU A 82 6.64 -27.94 35.41
N GLU A 83 7.21 -27.96 36.60
CA GLU A 83 7.50 -29.19 37.34
C GLU A 83 6.25 -29.98 37.74
N LEU A 84 5.12 -29.29 37.89
CA LEU A 84 3.85 -29.88 38.31
C LEU A 84 2.93 -30.18 37.12
N ALA A 85 3.20 -29.60 35.96
CA ALA A 85 2.40 -29.75 34.75
C ALA A 85 2.40 -31.20 34.23
N SER A 86 1.21 -31.76 34.06
CA SER A 86 0.97 -33.13 33.58
C SER A 86 0.34 -33.18 32.17
N GLY A 87 -0.13 -32.05 31.66
CA GLY A 87 -0.83 -31.90 30.39
C GLY A 87 0.02 -32.27 29.16
N THR A 88 -0.62 -32.58 28.04
CA THR A 88 0.12 -32.80 26.77
C THR A 88 0.77 -31.50 26.27
N PHE A 89 0.07 -30.39 26.50
CA PHE A 89 0.53 -29.03 26.23
C PHE A 89 0.61 -28.22 27.51
N VAL A 90 1.47 -27.20 27.50
CA VAL A 90 1.54 -26.16 28.53
C VAL A 90 1.22 -24.81 27.91
N PHE A 91 0.51 -23.97 28.66
CA PHE A 91 0.21 -22.59 28.30
C PHE A 91 0.52 -21.69 29.49
N PHE A 92 1.20 -20.57 29.26
CA PHE A 92 1.49 -19.59 30.31
C PHE A 92 0.52 -18.42 30.19
N LEU A 93 -0.24 -18.17 31.26
CA LEU A 93 -1.20 -17.08 31.36
C LEU A 93 -0.79 -16.15 32.50
N ASP A 94 -0.45 -14.90 32.16
CA ASP A 94 -0.20 -13.87 33.18
C ASP A 94 -1.49 -13.54 33.96
N ALA A 95 -1.36 -13.26 35.27
CA ALA A 95 -2.47 -13.10 36.20
C ALA A 95 -3.35 -11.84 35.98
N ASP A 96 -2.95 -10.96 35.07
CA ASP A 96 -3.67 -9.76 34.66
C ASP A 96 -4.26 -9.84 33.24
N ASP A 97 -4.08 -10.99 32.58
CA ASP A 97 -4.53 -11.24 31.22
C ASP A 97 -5.66 -12.27 31.17
N ARG A 98 -6.29 -12.43 29.99
CA ARG A 98 -7.42 -13.35 29.81
C ARG A 98 -7.36 -14.11 28.51
N LEU A 99 -7.87 -15.34 28.52
CA LEU A 99 -8.09 -16.14 27.31
C LEU A 99 -9.49 -15.91 26.73
N ALA A 100 -9.60 -16.01 25.42
CA ALA A 100 -10.90 -16.12 24.76
C ALA A 100 -11.49 -17.54 24.94
N PRO A 101 -12.83 -17.71 24.91
CA PRO A 101 -13.47 -18.98 25.28
C PRO A 101 -13.01 -20.21 24.50
N GLU A 102 -12.66 -20.07 23.23
CA GLU A 102 -12.25 -21.20 22.37
C GLU A 102 -10.72 -21.26 22.16
N ALA A 103 -9.94 -20.48 22.91
CA ALA A 103 -8.52 -20.31 22.67
C ALA A 103 -7.74 -21.64 22.78
N LEU A 104 -7.90 -22.36 23.89
CA LEU A 104 -7.18 -23.62 24.12
C LEU A 104 -7.63 -24.73 23.16
N GLU A 105 -8.94 -24.83 22.89
CA GLU A 105 -9.49 -25.81 21.93
C GLU A 105 -8.90 -25.59 20.53
N ARG A 106 -8.94 -24.35 20.03
CA ARG A 106 -8.46 -24.03 18.68
C ARG A 106 -6.95 -24.20 18.56
N MET A 107 -6.18 -23.77 19.57
CA MET A 107 -4.72 -23.90 19.53
C MET A 107 -4.28 -25.37 19.61
N THR A 108 -4.88 -26.19 20.47
CA THR A 108 -4.56 -27.62 20.55
C THR A 108 -4.97 -28.36 19.27
N ALA A 109 -6.15 -28.06 18.71
CA ALA A 109 -6.58 -28.62 17.43
C ALA A 109 -5.65 -28.23 16.26
N MET A 110 -5.13 -27.01 16.26
CA MET A 110 -4.11 -26.54 15.30
C MET A 110 -2.81 -27.35 15.43
N ALA A 111 -2.33 -27.53 16.66
CA ALA A 111 -1.11 -28.27 16.95
C ALA A 111 -1.18 -29.72 16.48
N GLU A 112 -2.26 -30.41 16.83
CA GLU A 112 -2.47 -31.81 16.49
C GLU A 112 -2.68 -32.02 14.99
N ARG A 113 -3.51 -31.18 14.35
CA ARG A 113 -3.73 -31.25 12.90
C ARG A 113 -2.45 -31.09 12.08
N ASN A 114 -1.57 -30.19 12.52
CA ASN A 114 -0.36 -29.83 11.77
C ASN A 114 0.91 -30.51 12.28
N GLY A 115 0.83 -31.30 13.35
CA GLY A 115 1.98 -31.93 14.00
C GLY A 115 3.02 -30.92 14.50
N THR A 116 2.58 -29.74 14.95
CA THR A 116 3.45 -28.68 15.47
C THR A 116 3.58 -28.76 16.99
N ASP A 117 4.68 -28.20 17.51
CA ASP A 117 4.97 -28.17 18.94
C ASP A 117 4.68 -26.82 19.58
N ILE A 118 4.55 -25.77 18.75
CA ILE A 118 4.25 -24.42 19.21
C ILE A 118 3.09 -23.86 18.41
N VAL A 119 2.12 -23.26 19.10
CA VAL A 119 1.05 -22.50 18.47
C VAL A 119 0.98 -21.09 19.05
N LEU A 120 1.16 -20.10 18.18
CA LEU A 120 0.91 -18.71 18.51
C LEU A 120 -0.56 -18.42 18.27
N GLY A 121 -1.35 -18.32 19.35
CA GLY A 121 -2.70 -17.78 19.29
C GLY A 121 -2.67 -16.25 19.17
N LYS A 122 -3.59 -15.67 18.40
CA LYS A 122 -3.65 -14.21 18.20
C LYS A 122 -3.79 -13.48 19.52
N GLN A 123 -2.84 -12.60 19.78
CA GLN A 123 -2.85 -11.70 20.92
C GLN A 123 -3.48 -10.37 20.51
N VAL A 124 -4.37 -9.85 21.35
CA VAL A 124 -5.02 -8.55 21.19
C VAL A 124 -4.69 -7.71 22.41
N GLY A 125 -4.11 -6.54 22.19
CA GLY A 125 -3.84 -5.60 23.26
C GLY A 125 -5.11 -4.89 23.71
N THR A 126 -5.32 -4.81 25.03
CA THR A 126 -6.39 -4.03 25.65
C THR A 126 -5.77 -2.88 26.47
N GLY A 127 -6.56 -1.85 26.82
CA GLY A 127 -6.04 -0.72 27.61
C GLY A 127 -4.93 0.09 26.92
N GLY A 128 -4.85 0.08 25.59
CA GLY A 128 -3.80 0.78 24.82
C GLY A 128 -2.52 -0.03 24.57
N ARG A 129 -2.45 -1.28 25.05
CA ARG A 129 -1.38 -2.23 24.72
C ARG A 129 -1.31 -2.48 23.22
N LYS A 130 -0.09 -2.54 22.65
CA LYS A 130 0.13 -2.91 21.25
C LYS A 130 0.32 -4.42 21.12
N ALA A 131 -0.39 -5.04 20.17
CA ALA A 131 -0.23 -6.45 19.84
C ALA A 131 0.95 -6.71 18.89
N PRO A 132 1.56 -7.92 18.92
CA PRO A 132 2.58 -8.32 17.95
C PRO A 132 2.07 -8.34 16.50
N LYS A 133 2.94 -7.97 15.55
CA LYS A 133 2.60 -7.91 14.11
C LYS A 133 2.57 -9.26 13.39
N VAL A 134 2.79 -10.36 14.10
CA VAL A 134 2.87 -11.70 13.53
C VAL A 134 1.50 -12.23 13.07
N PHE A 135 0.40 -11.70 13.63
CA PHE A 135 -0.98 -12.17 13.41
C PHE A 135 -1.67 -11.54 12.20
N ALA A 136 -0.93 -11.27 11.12
CA ALA A 136 -1.51 -10.76 9.88
C ALA A 136 -2.28 -11.85 9.09
N ARG A 137 -1.91 -13.11 9.27
CA ARG A 137 -2.57 -14.29 8.66
C ARG A 137 -2.25 -15.56 9.45
N SER A 138 -3.12 -16.56 9.38
CA SER A 138 -2.83 -17.88 9.93
C SER A 138 -1.73 -18.57 9.11
N ILE A 139 -0.91 -19.39 9.78
CA ILE A 139 0.14 -20.22 9.19
C ILE A 139 -0.04 -21.62 9.75
N GLU A 140 -0.39 -22.58 8.89
CA GLU A 140 -0.62 -23.97 9.30
C GLU A 140 0.65 -24.60 9.87
N ARG A 141 1.78 -24.46 9.18
CA ARG A 141 3.07 -24.98 9.62
C ARG A 141 4.21 -24.17 9.03
N THR A 142 5.22 -23.88 9.85
CA THR A 142 6.50 -23.29 9.46
C THR A 142 7.57 -23.68 10.48
N HIS A 143 8.84 -23.47 10.18
CA HIS A 143 9.93 -23.57 11.15
C HIS A 143 10.85 -22.35 11.05
N VAL A 144 11.34 -21.84 12.18
CA VAL A 144 12.24 -20.67 12.19
C VAL A 144 13.57 -20.88 11.45
N LEU A 145 13.96 -22.14 11.23
CA LEU A 145 15.18 -22.51 10.51
C LEU A 145 14.97 -22.53 8.99
N ASP A 146 13.72 -22.56 8.52
CA ASP A 146 13.41 -22.52 7.08
C ASP A 146 13.95 -21.22 6.46
N PRO A 147 14.61 -21.27 5.29
CA PRO A 147 15.25 -20.11 4.67
C PRO A 147 14.32 -18.89 4.51
N ASP A 148 13.08 -19.13 4.13
CA ASP A 148 12.06 -18.10 3.86
C ASP A 148 11.23 -17.70 5.09
N CYS A 149 11.55 -18.25 6.27
CA CYS A 149 10.82 -17.95 7.49
C CYS A 149 11.37 -16.71 8.18
N ASP A 150 10.55 -15.67 8.24
CA ASP A 150 10.83 -14.40 8.93
C ASP A 150 10.11 -14.31 10.29
N LEU A 151 9.49 -15.41 10.76
CA LEU A 151 8.69 -15.46 11.97
C LEU A 151 9.52 -15.01 13.17
N PHE A 152 10.74 -15.52 13.31
CA PHE A 152 11.64 -15.24 14.43
C PHE A 152 11.91 -13.74 14.58
N GLY A 153 12.06 -13.00 13.47
CA GLY A 153 12.29 -11.55 13.50
C GLY A 153 11.04 -10.71 13.81
N ARG A 154 9.83 -11.29 13.74
CA ARG A 154 8.54 -10.59 13.87
C ARG A 154 7.73 -10.97 15.11
N MET A 155 8.01 -12.13 15.69
CA MET A 155 7.31 -12.66 16.88
C MET A 155 7.74 -11.95 18.17
N SER A 156 6.90 -12.07 19.21
CA SER A 156 7.27 -11.77 20.59
C SER A 156 8.07 -12.94 21.19
N MET A 157 9.02 -12.65 22.07
CA MET A 157 9.68 -13.70 22.90
C MET A 157 8.88 -14.04 24.16
N ALA A 158 7.73 -13.37 24.33
CA ALA A 158 6.75 -13.70 25.36
C ALA A 158 6.30 -15.16 25.25
N ALA A 159 6.35 -15.87 26.38
CA ALA A 159 5.90 -17.25 26.50
C ALA A 159 4.37 -17.42 26.50
N LEU A 160 3.62 -16.40 26.06
CA LEU A 160 2.15 -16.36 26.01
C LEU A 160 1.60 -17.15 24.80
N GLN A 161 2.00 -18.41 24.73
CA GLN A 161 1.83 -19.32 23.59
C GLN A 161 1.57 -20.74 24.10
N LEU A 162 1.04 -21.60 23.23
CA LEU A 162 0.86 -23.02 23.53
C LEU A 162 2.15 -23.77 23.14
N PHE A 163 2.73 -24.52 24.08
CA PHE A 163 3.91 -25.36 23.85
C PHE A 163 3.56 -26.82 24.12
N ARG A 164 4.04 -27.76 23.30
CA ARG A 164 3.98 -29.18 23.63
C ARG A 164 4.91 -29.45 24.81
N ARG A 165 4.43 -30.11 25.86
CA ARG A 165 5.23 -30.36 27.08
C ARG A 165 6.48 -31.17 26.78
N SER A 166 6.40 -32.18 25.92
CA SER A 166 7.56 -32.99 25.55
C SER A 166 8.67 -32.17 24.89
N LEU A 167 8.36 -31.12 24.11
CA LEU A 167 9.38 -30.20 23.58
C LEU A 167 10.12 -29.49 24.73
N VAL A 168 9.39 -29.03 25.74
CA VAL A 168 9.95 -28.33 26.90
C VAL A 168 10.87 -29.26 27.70
N GLU A 169 10.47 -30.52 27.88
CA GLU A 169 11.23 -31.54 28.60
C GLU A 169 12.47 -32.00 27.83
N ASP A 170 12.28 -32.40 26.56
CA ASP A 170 13.34 -32.95 25.71
C ASP A 170 14.46 -31.93 25.45
N ALA A 171 14.10 -30.64 25.31
CA ALA A 171 15.07 -29.57 25.12
C ALA A 171 15.56 -28.93 26.43
N GLY A 172 15.09 -29.40 27.59
CA GLY A 172 15.50 -28.89 28.90
C GLY A 172 15.21 -27.40 29.12
N LEU A 173 14.09 -26.90 28.57
CA LEU A 173 13.79 -25.47 28.56
C LEU A 173 13.35 -25.00 29.95
N ARG A 174 13.97 -23.92 30.44
CA ARG A 174 13.60 -23.26 31.71
C ARG A 174 13.65 -21.75 31.54
N PHE A 175 12.83 -21.05 32.31
CA PHE A 175 12.87 -19.60 32.42
C PHE A 175 14.08 -19.18 33.25
N THR A 176 14.65 -18.02 32.92
CA THR A 176 15.72 -17.44 33.72
C THR A 176 15.14 -16.89 35.03
N GLU A 177 15.67 -17.31 36.17
CA GLU A 177 15.17 -16.89 37.49
C GLU A 177 15.86 -15.61 37.96
N GLY A 178 15.24 -14.89 38.90
CA GLY A 178 15.79 -13.67 39.49
C GLY A 178 15.68 -12.41 38.63
N LEU A 179 14.94 -12.48 37.51
CA LEU A 179 14.74 -11.34 36.60
C LEU A 179 13.29 -10.90 36.53
N VAL A 180 13.08 -9.59 36.64
CA VAL A 180 11.75 -8.97 36.51
C VAL A 180 11.26 -9.02 35.06
N ALA A 181 12.16 -8.90 34.08
CA ALA A 181 11.83 -8.87 32.66
C ALA A 181 12.87 -9.64 31.83
N HIS A 182 12.47 -10.09 30.64
CA HIS A 182 13.30 -10.83 29.68
C HIS A 182 13.68 -12.26 30.13
N GLU A 183 13.03 -12.75 31.18
CA GLU A 183 13.16 -14.10 31.73
C GLU A 183 12.74 -15.21 30.75
N ASP A 184 11.91 -14.85 29.77
CA ASP A 184 11.32 -15.72 28.75
C ASP A 184 12.19 -15.88 27.49
N GLN A 185 13.19 -15.02 27.29
CA GLN A 185 13.96 -14.96 26.05
C GLN A 185 14.63 -16.29 25.70
N LEU A 186 15.34 -16.90 26.67
CA LEU A 186 16.04 -18.18 26.45
C LEU A 186 15.08 -19.36 26.32
N PHE A 187 14.00 -19.36 27.10
CA PHE A 187 12.97 -20.39 27.02
C PHE A 187 12.32 -20.39 25.63
N THR A 188 11.83 -19.22 25.19
CA THR A 188 11.07 -19.09 23.95
C THR A 188 11.96 -19.26 22.73
N ALA A 189 13.15 -18.65 22.71
CA ALA A 189 14.11 -18.85 21.61
C ALA A 189 14.53 -20.31 21.50
N GLY A 190 14.87 -20.95 22.63
CA GLY A 190 15.14 -22.37 22.70
C GLY A 190 13.98 -23.22 22.18
N ALA A 191 12.74 -22.93 22.59
CA ALA A 191 11.56 -23.64 22.10
C ALA A 191 11.45 -23.57 20.57
N TYR A 192 11.58 -22.37 20.00
CA TYR A 192 11.49 -22.19 18.55
C TYR A 192 12.57 -22.94 17.77
N LEU A 193 13.80 -22.95 18.28
CA LEU A 193 14.92 -23.62 17.64
C LEU A 193 14.82 -25.15 17.71
N ASN A 194 14.15 -25.68 18.73
CA ASN A 194 14.01 -27.13 18.98
C ASN A 194 12.67 -27.72 18.51
N ALA A 195 11.66 -26.89 18.24
CA ALA A 195 10.33 -27.34 17.83
C ALA A 195 10.37 -28.06 16.49
N ARG A 196 9.59 -29.15 16.32
CA ARG A 196 9.44 -29.80 15.00
C ARG A 196 8.73 -28.89 13.99
N GLY A 197 7.92 -27.96 14.48
CA GLY A 197 7.24 -26.97 13.68
C GLY A 197 6.40 -26.03 14.56
N VAL A 198 6.04 -24.90 13.95
CA VAL A 198 5.31 -23.79 14.56
C VAL A 198 4.06 -23.50 13.73
N SER A 199 2.95 -23.24 14.40
CA SER A 199 1.71 -22.75 13.80
C SER A 199 1.37 -21.35 14.29
N VAL A 200 0.71 -20.55 13.46
CA VAL A 200 0.13 -19.25 13.84
C VAL A 200 -1.36 -19.29 13.60
N LEU A 201 -2.16 -19.05 14.64
CA LEU A 201 -3.61 -18.95 14.58
C LEU A 201 -3.99 -17.46 14.66
N ALA A 202 -4.37 -16.86 13.52
CA ALA A 202 -4.61 -15.42 13.41
C ALA A 202 -6.07 -15.04 13.09
N ASP A 203 -6.93 -16.02 12.81
CA ASP A 203 -8.35 -15.82 12.48
C ASP A 203 -9.28 -15.83 13.70
N TYR A 204 -8.72 -16.01 14.89
CA TYR A 204 -9.44 -15.96 16.17
C TYR A 204 -8.57 -15.28 17.24
N ASP A 205 -9.14 -14.31 17.94
CA ASP A 205 -8.49 -13.65 19.07
C ASP A 205 -8.40 -14.65 20.22
N CYS A 206 -7.20 -15.05 20.61
CA CYS A 206 -6.97 -16.10 21.60
C CYS A 206 -6.64 -15.53 22.98
N TYR A 207 -5.92 -14.41 23.02
CA TYR A 207 -5.32 -13.87 24.24
C TYR A 207 -5.50 -12.36 24.32
N TYR A 208 -6.07 -11.87 25.40
CA TYR A 208 -6.27 -10.45 25.66
C TYR A 208 -5.19 -9.94 26.60
N TRP A 209 -4.25 -9.18 26.04
CA TRP A 209 -3.08 -8.65 26.73
C TRP A 209 -3.36 -7.25 27.28
N ALA A 210 -3.61 -7.17 28.58
CA ALA A 210 -3.91 -5.95 29.30
C ALA A 210 -2.67 -5.08 29.51
N ALA A 211 -2.86 -3.77 29.39
CA ALA A 211 -1.96 -2.81 30.00
C ALA A 211 -2.44 -2.56 31.44
N ARG A 212 -1.50 -2.51 32.40
CA ARG A 212 -1.83 -2.04 33.75
C ARG A 212 -1.94 -0.52 33.72
N GLU A 213 -2.99 0.02 34.32
CA GLU A 213 -3.25 1.47 34.36
C GLU A 213 -2.16 2.23 35.12
N ASP A 214 -1.56 1.59 36.12
CA ASP A 214 -0.46 2.14 36.93
C ASP A 214 0.93 2.00 36.26
N GLY A 215 1.02 1.30 35.13
CA GLY A 215 2.27 1.04 34.42
C GLY A 215 3.20 0.03 35.11
N SER A 216 2.76 -0.69 36.14
CA SER A 216 3.60 -1.58 36.96
C SER A 216 3.99 -2.90 36.29
N SER A 217 3.48 -3.19 35.08
CA SER A 217 3.84 -4.42 34.35
C SER A 217 5.35 -4.44 34.08
N ALA A 218 5.97 -5.60 34.28
CA ALA A 218 7.39 -5.84 33.96
C ALA A 218 7.77 -5.40 32.53
N THR A 219 6.82 -5.53 31.60
CA THR A 219 6.99 -5.16 30.19
C THR A 219 6.69 -3.69 29.88
N GLN A 220 6.12 -2.94 30.83
CA GLN A 220 5.91 -1.48 30.77
C GLN A 220 7.03 -0.71 31.51
N GLY A 221 7.77 -1.36 32.42
CA GLY A 221 8.90 -0.79 33.15
C GLY A 221 10.21 -0.68 32.36
N ALA A 222 11.29 -0.35 33.07
CA ALA A 222 12.62 -0.09 32.49
C ALA A 222 13.33 -1.34 31.90
N GLY A 223 12.75 -2.53 32.04
CA GLY A 223 13.31 -3.80 31.60
C GLY A 223 14.40 -4.34 32.51
N ALA A 224 15.10 -5.39 32.06
CA ALA A 224 16.21 -5.98 32.80
C ALA A 224 17.41 -5.02 32.91
N PRO A 225 18.20 -5.10 34.00
CA PRO A 225 19.49 -4.43 34.09
C PRO A 225 20.37 -4.75 32.87
N PRO A 226 21.22 -3.80 32.41
CA PRO A 226 22.01 -4.01 31.19
C PRO A 226 22.86 -5.28 31.24
N ALA A 227 23.56 -5.55 32.35
CA ALA A 227 24.43 -6.71 32.49
C ALA A 227 23.68 -8.03 32.24
N ASP A 228 22.53 -8.21 32.91
CA ASP A 228 21.71 -9.41 32.79
C ASP A 228 21.16 -9.56 31.37
N LEU A 229 20.71 -8.45 30.76
CA LEU A 229 20.22 -8.50 29.39
C LEU A 229 21.31 -8.97 28.42
N TYR A 230 22.50 -8.35 28.43
CA TYR A 230 23.55 -8.71 27.48
C TYR A 230 24.02 -10.15 27.68
N ALA A 231 24.05 -10.65 28.92
CA ALA A 231 24.33 -12.06 29.20
C ALA A 231 23.25 -12.99 28.59
N ILE A 232 21.97 -12.65 28.76
CA ILE A 232 20.85 -13.40 28.15
C ILE A 232 20.94 -13.38 26.62
N ILE A 233 21.20 -12.22 26.01
CA ILE A 233 21.30 -12.12 24.55
C ILE A 233 22.49 -12.93 24.03
N ALA A 234 23.64 -12.87 24.69
CA ALA A 234 24.80 -13.68 24.33
C ALA A 234 24.45 -15.18 24.37
N GLN A 235 23.76 -15.62 25.42
CA GLN A 235 23.31 -17.01 25.52
C GLN A 235 22.27 -17.38 24.46
N ALA A 236 21.32 -16.49 24.13
CA ALA A 236 20.34 -16.72 23.08
C ALA A 236 21.00 -16.84 21.69
N MET A 237 21.99 -15.99 21.39
CA MET A 237 22.76 -16.05 20.14
C MET A 237 23.64 -17.31 20.06
N ARG A 238 24.17 -17.78 21.21
CA ARG A 238 24.81 -19.10 21.30
C ARG A 238 23.85 -20.25 21.02
N GLN A 239 22.63 -20.24 21.58
CA GLN A 239 21.60 -21.24 21.26
C GLN A 239 21.28 -21.30 19.76
N VAL A 240 21.23 -20.13 19.09
CA VAL A 240 21.10 -20.08 17.63
C VAL A 240 22.30 -20.74 16.96
N ALA A 241 23.52 -20.46 17.40
CA ALA A 241 24.73 -21.04 16.84
C ALA A 241 24.84 -22.56 17.07
N ASP A 242 24.34 -23.08 18.19
CA ASP A 242 24.32 -24.52 18.48
C ASP A 242 23.34 -25.29 17.58
N ARG A 243 22.38 -24.58 16.95
CA ARG A 243 21.32 -25.16 16.12
C ARG A 243 21.46 -24.83 14.63
N THR A 244 22.49 -24.08 14.25
CA THR A 244 22.70 -23.62 12.87
C THR A 244 24.18 -23.65 12.52
N GLU A 245 24.53 -23.82 11.25
CA GLU A 245 25.89 -23.54 10.77
C GLU A 245 26.07 -22.04 10.47
N PRO A 246 27.31 -21.51 10.41
CA PRO A 246 27.54 -20.17 9.88
C PRO A 246 26.95 -20.04 8.47
N GLY A 247 26.08 -19.06 8.27
CA GLY A 247 25.38 -18.88 6.99
C GLY A 247 24.08 -18.09 7.15
N GLU A 248 23.33 -17.97 6.05
CA GLU A 248 22.17 -17.09 5.94
C GLU A 248 21.13 -17.28 7.06
N THR A 249 20.84 -18.53 7.44
CA THR A 249 19.88 -18.83 8.51
C THR A 249 20.36 -18.31 9.87
N ARG A 250 21.62 -18.57 10.26
CA ARG A 250 22.19 -18.02 11.49
C ARG A 250 22.15 -16.50 11.49
N GLU A 251 22.53 -15.89 10.36
CA GLU A 251 22.53 -14.43 10.23
C GLU A 251 21.11 -13.85 10.33
N ARG A 252 20.12 -14.49 9.72
CA ARG A 252 18.71 -14.06 9.80
C ARG A 252 18.21 -14.06 11.25
N LEU A 253 18.51 -15.10 12.01
CA LEU A 253 18.09 -15.25 13.40
C LEU A 253 18.80 -14.26 14.33
N ASN A 254 20.14 -14.19 14.23
CA ASN A 254 20.95 -13.28 15.04
C ASN A 254 20.68 -11.80 14.74
N ARG A 255 20.24 -11.46 13.52
CA ARG A 255 19.83 -10.10 13.15
C ARG A 255 18.71 -9.57 14.05
N ARG A 256 17.82 -10.44 14.55
CA ARG A 256 16.78 -10.04 15.50
C ARG A 256 17.41 -9.39 16.74
N TYR A 257 18.34 -10.10 17.38
CA TYR A 257 18.98 -9.69 18.61
C TYR A 257 19.84 -8.44 18.41
N LEU A 258 20.66 -8.42 17.35
CA LEU A 258 21.44 -7.24 16.99
C LEU A 258 20.54 -6.02 16.78
N ARG A 259 19.44 -6.16 16.02
CA ARG A 259 18.56 -5.03 15.70
C ARG A 259 17.77 -4.54 16.92
N LEU A 260 17.13 -5.45 17.66
CA LEU A 260 16.16 -5.08 18.70
C LEU A 260 16.81 -4.81 20.05
N GLU A 261 17.80 -5.63 20.42
CA GLU A 261 18.35 -5.67 21.78
C GLU A 261 19.70 -4.96 21.87
N VAL A 262 20.55 -5.04 20.83
CA VAL A 262 21.82 -4.30 20.80
C VAL A 262 21.58 -2.87 20.33
N PHE A 263 21.29 -2.66 19.04
CA PHE A 263 21.08 -1.32 18.49
C PHE A 263 19.82 -0.64 19.04
N GLY A 264 18.73 -1.39 19.17
CA GLY A 264 17.46 -0.85 19.64
C GLY A 264 17.50 -0.40 21.11
N ARG A 265 18.35 -0.98 21.96
CA ARG A 265 18.53 -0.52 23.34
C ARG A 265 19.39 0.74 23.41
N LEU A 266 20.47 0.79 22.61
CA LEU A 266 21.28 2.00 22.47
C LEU A 266 20.44 3.20 22.02
N ASP A 267 19.59 3.01 21.00
CA ASP A 267 18.70 4.07 20.48
C ASP A 267 17.67 4.55 21.52
N ARG A 268 17.14 3.63 22.35
CA ARG A 268 16.03 3.92 23.26
C ARG A 268 16.44 4.42 24.64
N LEU A 269 17.48 3.85 25.24
CA LEU A 269 17.74 3.98 26.69
C LEU A 269 19.09 4.59 27.02
N TYR A 270 20.08 4.50 26.12
CA TYR A 270 21.48 4.83 26.46
C TYR A 270 21.65 6.27 26.96
N LEU A 271 21.06 7.25 26.26
CA LEU A 271 21.18 8.67 26.61
C LEU A 271 20.52 9.03 27.96
N ASP A 272 19.58 8.22 28.42
CA ASP A 272 18.83 8.43 29.67
C ASP A 272 19.34 7.51 30.82
N SER A 273 20.33 6.66 30.53
CA SER A 273 20.89 5.70 31.49
C SER A 273 21.94 6.34 32.41
N SER A 274 22.15 5.73 33.58
CA SER A 274 23.23 6.15 34.49
C SER A 274 24.61 5.94 33.85
N PRO A 275 25.67 6.67 34.28
CA PRO A 275 27.02 6.46 33.75
C PRO A 275 27.53 5.01 33.90
N ASP A 276 27.15 4.31 34.95
CA ASP A 276 27.55 2.92 35.16
C ASP A 276 26.78 1.97 34.22
N ASP A 277 25.47 2.20 34.05
CA ASP A 277 24.68 1.45 33.06
C ASP A 277 25.16 1.69 31.63
N GLN A 278 25.60 2.90 31.30
CA GLN A 278 26.19 3.22 29.99
C GLN A 278 27.46 2.39 29.75
N LYS A 279 28.38 2.34 30.72
CA LYS A 279 29.60 1.52 30.62
C LYS A 279 29.28 0.04 30.42
N ILE A 280 28.38 -0.51 31.23
CA ILE A 280 27.96 -1.92 31.11
C ILE A 280 27.32 -2.17 29.74
N THR A 281 26.47 -1.25 29.27
CA THR A 281 25.81 -1.33 27.97
C THR A 281 26.83 -1.34 26.83
N LEU A 282 27.83 -0.46 26.85
CA LEU A 282 28.86 -0.42 25.82
C LEU A 282 29.73 -1.68 25.83
N ALA A 283 30.15 -2.15 27.02
CA ALA A 283 30.93 -3.38 27.14
C ALA A 283 30.17 -4.58 26.55
N GLY A 284 28.92 -4.79 26.97
CA GLY A 284 28.08 -5.88 26.43
C GLY A 284 27.76 -5.74 24.95
N CYS A 285 27.54 -4.52 24.45
CA CYS A 285 27.40 -4.28 23.00
C CYS A 285 28.67 -4.66 22.25
N ARG A 286 29.84 -4.26 22.75
CA ARG A 286 31.13 -4.51 22.11
C ARG A 286 31.40 -6.01 22.00
N GLU A 287 31.24 -6.74 23.10
CA GLU A 287 31.41 -8.20 23.13
C GLU A 287 30.50 -8.89 22.08
N LEU A 288 29.21 -8.54 22.05
CA LEU A 288 28.28 -9.12 21.08
C LEU A 288 28.60 -8.73 19.63
N LEU A 289 29.05 -7.49 19.38
CA LEU A 289 29.39 -7.04 18.05
C LEU A 289 30.69 -7.70 17.56
N GLU A 290 31.69 -7.85 18.43
CA GLU A 290 32.95 -8.55 18.10
C GLU A 290 32.70 -10.02 17.74
N GLU A 291 31.82 -10.70 18.47
CA GLU A 291 31.50 -12.10 18.23
C GLU A 291 30.55 -12.31 17.05
N TRP A 292 29.50 -11.48 16.91
CA TRP A 292 28.36 -11.79 16.03
C TRP A 292 28.11 -10.78 14.90
N TYR A 293 28.80 -9.64 14.83
CA TYR A 293 28.59 -8.64 13.78
C TYR A 293 29.45 -8.91 12.53
N THR A 294 29.09 -9.99 11.84
CA THR A 294 29.79 -10.48 10.65
C THR A 294 29.70 -9.51 9.46
N PRO A 295 30.54 -9.67 8.42
CA PRO A 295 30.42 -8.88 7.19
C PRO A 295 29.01 -8.95 6.56
N ALA A 296 28.36 -10.12 6.60
CA ALA A 296 27.01 -10.31 6.08
C ALA A 296 25.96 -9.52 6.89
N GLN A 297 26.08 -9.46 8.22
CA GLN A 297 25.22 -8.57 9.03
C GLN A 297 25.44 -7.11 8.68
N ARG A 298 26.69 -6.71 8.51
CA ARG A 298 27.08 -5.32 8.24
C ARG A 298 26.52 -4.83 6.91
N GLU A 299 26.53 -5.67 5.87
CA GLU A 299 25.95 -5.36 4.57
C GLU A 299 24.44 -5.10 4.67
N LEU A 300 23.73 -5.93 5.45
CA LEU A 300 22.28 -5.88 5.62
C LEU A 300 21.82 -4.86 6.68
N ALA A 301 22.74 -4.35 7.50
CA ALA A 301 22.45 -3.37 8.53
C ALA A 301 22.00 -2.03 7.95
N HIS A 302 21.19 -1.29 8.71
CA HIS A 302 20.88 0.09 8.40
C HIS A 302 22.16 0.95 8.51
N PRO A 303 22.38 1.98 7.65
CA PRO A 303 23.58 2.81 7.73
C PRO A 303 23.83 3.39 9.14
N LEU A 304 22.78 3.84 9.83
CA LEU A 304 22.87 4.27 11.24
C LEU A 304 23.48 3.20 12.16
N HIS A 305 23.05 1.94 12.03
CA HIS A 305 23.57 0.86 12.86
C HIS A 305 25.01 0.51 12.50
N ARG A 306 25.44 0.69 11.24
CA ARG A 306 26.86 0.56 10.88
C ARG A 306 27.71 1.65 11.52
N VAL A 307 27.24 2.89 11.54
CA VAL A 307 27.91 4.00 12.23
C VAL A 307 28.00 3.72 13.74
N ILE A 308 26.87 3.37 14.38
CA ILE A 308 26.83 3.01 15.82
C ILE A 308 27.78 1.85 16.11
N ALA A 309 27.72 0.76 15.34
CA ALA A 309 28.60 -0.39 15.53
C ALA A 309 30.07 -0.01 15.39
N HIS A 310 30.40 0.86 14.43
CA HIS A 310 31.77 1.34 14.27
C HIS A 310 32.24 2.12 15.49
N CYS A 311 31.41 3.03 16.02
CA CYS A 311 31.73 3.78 17.23
C CYS A 311 31.97 2.84 18.43
N VAL A 312 31.08 1.87 18.67
CA VAL A 312 31.21 0.92 19.78
C VAL A 312 32.47 0.06 19.67
N LEU A 313 32.77 -0.44 18.46
CA LEU A 313 33.93 -1.32 18.20
C LEU A 313 35.28 -0.57 18.24
N HIS A 314 35.29 0.75 18.11
CA HIS A 314 36.51 1.58 18.11
C HIS A 314 36.56 2.55 19.30
N GLU A 315 35.68 2.36 20.30
CA GLU A 315 35.65 3.13 21.54
C GLU A 315 35.48 4.64 21.33
N LEU A 316 34.67 5.01 20.34
CA LEU A 316 34.31 6.40 20.00
C LEU A 316 33.03 6.81 20.75
N ASP A 317 33.13 6.87 22.08
CA ASP A 317 31.96 6.99 22.97
C ASP A 317 31.30 8.38 22.88
N ASP A 318 32.09 9.45 22.76
CA ASP A 318 31.58 10.82 22.60
C ASP A 318 30.86 10.98 21.26
N GLU A 319 31.43 10.42 20.19
CA GLU A 319 30.83 10.40 18.86
C GLU A 319 29.56 9.56 18.81
N LEU A 320 29.53 8.42 19.50
CA LEU A 320 28.31 7.62 19.65
C LEU A 320 27.19 8.45 20.28
N VAL A 321 27.49 9.21 21.34
CA VAL A 321 26.52 10.08 22.00
C VAL A 321 25.97 11.14 21.02
N GLU A 322 26.83 11.74 20.19
CA GLU A 322 26.39 12.71 19.18
C GLU A 322 25.50 12.08 18.10
N VAL A 323 25.86 10.89 17.60
CA VAL A 323 25.04 10.12 16.65
C VAL A 323 23.66 9.79 17.23
N LEU A 324 23.60 9.35 18.49
CA LEU A 324 22.35 9.04 19.18
C LEU A 324 21.52 10.31 19.44
N ARG A 325 22.14 11.44 19.81
CA ARG A 325 21.45 12.73 19.96
C ARG A 325 20.87 13.22 18.64
N PHE A 326 21.63 13.12 17.55
CA PHE A 326 21.15 13.43 16.20
C PHE A 326 19.90 12.61 15.87
N ARG A 327 19.93 11.31 16.15
CA ARG A 327 18.80 10.40 15.94
C ARG A 327 17.58 10.78 16.79
N ARG A 328 17.77 11.06 18.09
CA ARG A 328 16.71 11.48 19.02
C ARG A 328 16.08 12.82 18.63
N GLY A 329 16.87 13.73 18.05
CA GLY A 329 16.39 15.03 17.55
C GLY A 329 15.40 14.93 16.39
N GLY A 330 15.26 13.76 15.76
CA GLY A 330 14.28 13.53 14.68
C GLY A 330 14.68 14.11 13.33
N THR A 331 15.84 14.76 13.24
CA THR A 331 16.40 15.29 11.98
C THR A 331 16.61 14.16 10.99
N ARG A 332 16.06 14.31 9.78
CA ARG A 332 16.33 13.37 8.69
C ARG A 332 17.73 13.64 8.12
N PRO A 333 18.60 12.61 8.02
CA PRO A 333 19.91 12.79 7.44
C PRO A 333 19.81 13.02 5.93
N ARG A 334 20.62 13.96 5.43
CA ARG A 334 20.76 14.20 3.99
C ARG A 334 21.59 13.10 3.31
N LEU A 335 21.50 13.00 2.00
CA LEU A 335 22.23 12.09 1.13
C LEU A 335 23.34 12.85 0.42
N HIS A 336 24.56 12.32 0.52
CA HIS A 336 25.67 12.69 -0.34
C HIS A 336 25.72 11.71 -1.52
N LEU A 337 25.76 12.25 -2.74
CA LEU A 337 25.78 11.46 -3.97
C LEU A 337 27.12 11.65 -4.69
N GLU A 338 27.74 10.54 -5.08
CA GLU A 338 29.05 10.53 -5.74
C GLU A 338 29.18 9.26 -6.58
N ASP A 339 29.44 9.41 -7.89
CA ASP A 339 29.72 8.32 -8.83
C ASP A 339 28.74 7.13 -8.77
N GLY A 340 27.43 7.41 -8.75
CA GLY A 340 26.38 6.39 -8.69
C GLY A 340 26.24 5.72 -7.32
N ARG A 341 26.95 6.21 -6.30
CA ARG A 341 26.81 5.79 -4.89
C ARG A 341 26.07 6.86 -4.11
N ALA A 342 25.37 6.45 -3.07
CA ALA A 342 24.67 7.33 -2.16
C ALA A 342 25.13 7.03 -0.73
N TYR A 343 25.35 8.07 0.07
CA TYR A 343 25.77 7.97 1.47
C TYR A 343 24.82 8.78 2.35
N VAL A 344 24.33 8.19 3.43
CA VAL A 344 23.49 8.86 4.43
C VAL A 344 24.39 9.65 5.37
N LYS A 345 24.30 10.98 5.36
CA LYS A 345 25.12 11.91 6.15
C LYS A 345 24.66 11.93 7.61
N TYR A 346 24.99 10.88 8.35
CA TYR A 346 25.02 10.91 9.80
C TYR A 346 26.20 11.76 10.30
N PRO A 347 26.20 12.18 11.59
CA PRO A 347 27.37 12.83 12.18
C PRO A 347 28.67 12.09 11.85
N PHE A 348 29.73 12.86 11.66
CA PHE A 348 31.08 12.39 11.31
C PHE A 348 31.28 11.76 9.92
N PHE A 349 30.31 11.89 9.00
CA PHE A 349 30.54 11.50 7.60
C PHE A 349 31.74 12.25 7.01
N ARG A 350 32.81 11.50 6.66
CA ARG A 350 34.10 12.01 6.16
C ARG A 350 34.80 13.01 7.08
N ASP A 351 34.53 12.95 8.38
CA ASP A 351 35.28 13.73 9.35
C ASP A 351 36.71 13.15 9.49
N PRO A 352 37.77 13.92 9.19
CA PRO A 352 39.15 13.43 9.24
C PRO A 352 39.67 13.17 10.66
N ALA A 353 39.02 13.70 11.70
CA ALA A 353 39.38 13.47 13.09
C ALA A 353 38.86 12.11 13.59
N VAL A 354 37.62 11.75 13.22
CA VAL A 354 36.96 10.52 13.68
C VAL A 354 37.21 9.33 12.75
N ARG A 355 37.29 9.56 11.44
CA ARG A 355 37.65 8.56 10.40
C ARG A 355 36.74 7.33 10.31
N ILE A 356 35.43 7.50 10.53
CA ILE A 356 34.46 6.42 10.26
C ILE A 356 34.44 6.11 8.75
N PRO A 357 34.59 4.84 8.32
CA PRO A 357 34.63 4.49 6.90
C PRO A 357 33.33 4.82 6.15
N ASP A 358 33.45 5.30 4.89
CA ASP A 358 32.32 5.60 4.00
C ASP A 358 31.32 4.43 3.85
N ALA A 359 31.81 3.19 3.93
CA ALA A 359 30.99 1.99 3.88
C ALA A 359 29.93 1.93 5.01
N CYS A 360 30.17 2.56 6.16
CA CYS A 360 29.18 2.67 7.22
C CYS A 360 27.99 3.53 6.79
N PHE A 361 28.25 4.59 6.02
CA PHE A 361 27.25 5.56 5.59
C PHE A 361 26.55 5.18 4.29
N ALA A 362 27.09 4.23 3.51
CA ALA A 362 26.54 3.82 2.22
C ALA A 362 25.04 3.48 2.31
N SER A 363 24.21 4.08 1.48
CA SER A 363 22.78 3.81 1.37
C SER A 363 22.54 2.72 0.32
N PRO A 364 21.92 1.58 0.68
CA PRO A 364 21.49 0.59 -0.31
C PRO A 364 20.17 0.98 -0.98
N LYS A 365 19.50 2.05 -0.50
CA LYS A 365 18.18 2.44 -0.99
C LYS A 365 18.31 3.31 -2.24
N PRO A 366 17.55 3.01 -3.30
CA PRO A 366 17.39 3.90 -4.44
C PRO A 366 16.87 5.28 -4.01
N LEU A 367 17.27 6.35 -4.72
CA LEU A 367 16.80 7.72 -4.45
C LEU A 367 15.28 7.82 -4.49
N GLU A 368 14.68 8.48 -3.51
CA GLU A 368 13.24 8.77 -3.50
C GLU A 368 12.97 9.97 -4.41
N VAL A 369 12.24 9.73 -5.50
CA VAL A 369 11.92 10.72 -6.53
C VAL A 369 10.41 10.84 -6.62
N LEU A 370 9.91 12.06 -6.46
CA LEU A 370 8.49 12.38 -6.39
C LEU A 370 8.13 13.36 -7.53
N PRO A 371 7.68 12.87 -8.68
CA PRO A 371 7.23 13.73 -9.77
C PRO A 371 5.78 14.18 -9.55
N THR A 372 5.50 15.45 -9.81
CA THR A 372 4.15 16.04 -9.81
C THR A 372 3.86 16.65 -11.17
N LEU A 373 2.76 16.24 -11.80
CA LEU A 373 2.29 16.86 -13.05
C LEU A 373 1.36 18.03 -12.72
N ALA A 374 1.71 19.23 -13.16
CA ALA A 374 0.93 20.45 -12.89
C ALA A 374 0.26 21.05 -14.14
N ARG A 375 0.78 20.74 -15.33
CA ARG A 375 0.32 21.31 -16.60
C ARG A 375 0.27 20.26 -17.70
N LEU A 376 -0.83 20.25 -18.42
CA LEU A 376 -1.03 19.39 -19.59
C LEU A 376 -1.95 20.10 -20.61
N ALA A 377 -1.41 20.59 -21.72
CA ALA A 377 -2.20 21.34 -22.71
C ALA A 377 -1.59 21.28 -24.11
N TRP A 378 -2.42 21.39 -25.15
CA TRP A 378 -1.96 21.59 -26.52
C TRP A 378 -1.54 23.05 -26.73
N LYS A 379 -0.34 23.29 -27.25
CA LYS A 379 0.16 24.62 -27.60
C LYS A 379 1.18 24.52 -28.73
N ASP A 380 1.12 25.42 -29.70
CA ASP A 380 2.13 25.58 -30.76
C ASP A 380 2.52 24.27 -31.48
N GLY A 381 1.55 23.37 -31.69
CA GLY A 381 1.76 22.09 -32.36
C GLY A 381 2.28 20.93 -31.49
N ALA A 382 2.41 21.12 -30.18
CA ALA A 382 2.90 20.11 -29.23
C ALA A 382 1.96 19.93 -28.03
N LEU A 383 2.04 18.77 -27.37
CA LEU A 383 1.44 18.56 -26.06
C LEU A 383 2.46 19.02 -25.01
N LEU A 384 2.21 20.19 -24.43
CA LEU A 384 3.01 20.74 -23.35
C LEU A 384 2.73 19.96 -22.07
N VAL A 385 3.76 19.35 -21.50
CA VAL A 385 3.75 18.63 -20.24
C VAL A 385 4.66 19.37 -19.27
N GLY A 386 4.14 19.77 -18.12
CA GLY A 386 4.92 20.52 -17.13
C GLY A 386 4.58 20.15 -15.70
N GLY A 387 5.55 20.29 -14.82
CA GLY A 387 5.43 19.84 -13.44
C GLY A 387 6.68 20.10 -12.62
N THR A 388 6.75 19.46 -11.46
CA THR A 388 7.94 19.46 -10.60
C THR A 388 8.43 18.04 -10.35
N VAL A 389 9.70 17.92 -10.01
CA VAL A 389 10.33 16.70 -9.50
C VAL A 389 11.05 17.06 -8.22
N LEU A 390 10.65 16.44 -7.11
CA LEU A 390 11.39 16.48 -5.85
C LEU A 390 12.25 15.21 -5.73
N VAL A 391 13.56 15.38 -5.66
CA VAL A 391 14.48 14.33 -5.20
C VAL A 391 14.70 14.57 -3.70
N ARG A 392 14.25 13.64 -2.87
CA ARG A 392 14.26 13.85 -1.42
C ARG A 392 15.63 13.63 -0.80
N ASP A 393 15.84 14.32 0.30
CA ASP A 393 16.99 14.21 1.20
C ASP A 393 18.35 14.52 0.55
N VAL A 394 18.45 14.97 -0.70
CA VAL A 394 19.74 15.30 -1.35
C VAL A 394 20.11 16.78 -1.20
N ASP A 395 21.41 17.08 -1.25
CA ASP A 395 21.95 18.45 -1.20
C ASP A 395 22.37 18.96 -2.60
N GLY A 396 22.09 20.24 -2.88
CA GLY A 396 22.92 21.15 -3.70
C GLY A 396 23.06 20.91 -5.22
N GLN A 397 22.69 19.75 -5.75
CA GLN A 397 22.81 19.44 -7.18
C GLN A 397 21.44 19.34 -7.84
N SER A 398 21.24 20.10 -8.92
CA SER A 398 20.00 20.03 -9.71
C SER A 398 19.95 18.74 -10.51
N PRO A 399 18.92 17.90 -10.35
CA PRO A 399 18.72 16.72 -11.19
C PRO A 399 18.44 17.12 -12.65
N ALA A 400 18.98 16.33 -13.57
CA ALA A 400 18.52 16.35 -14.96
C ALA A 400 17.23 15.54 -15.08
N VAL A 401 16.27 16.07 -15.83
CA VAL A 401 14.95 15.47 -16.01
C VAL A 401 14.70 15.31 -17.50
N ARG A 402 14.15 14.17 -17.89
CA ARG A 402 13.65 13.93 -19.24
C ARG A 402 12.38 13.11 -19.20
N LEU A 403 11.56 13.22 -20.24
CA LEU A 403 10.42 12.33 -20.41
C LEU A 403 10.77 11.20 -21.37
N LEU A 404 10.16 10.04 -21.14
CA LEU A 404 10.25 8.89 -22.04
C LEU A 404 8.84 8.48 -22.46
N LEU A 405 8.62 8.35 -23.77
CA LEU A 405 7.43 7.71 -24.31
C LEU A 405 7.73 6.22 -24.48
N LYS A 406 7.07 5.38 -23.68
CA LYS A 406 7.22 3.93 -23.72
C LYS A 406 6.02 3.30 -24.43
N ASP A 407 6.28 2.57 -25.51
CA ASP A 407 5.24 1.82 -26.21
C ASP A 407 4.91 0.45 -25.55
N GLY A 408 3.94 -0.26 -26.13
CA GLY A 408 3.50 -1.58 -25.63
C GLY A 408 4.54 -2.70 -25.79
N ASP A 409 5.54 -2.54 -26.67
CA ASP A 409 6.60 -3.52 -26.92
C ASP A 409 7.88 -3.19 -26.12
N GLY A 410 7.85 -2.11 -25.33
CA GLY A 410 8.95 -1.69 -24.46
C GLY A 410 9.99 -0.78 -25.12
N ALA A 411 9.77 -0.33 -26.36
CA ALA A 411 10.64 0.68 -26.96
C ALA A 411 10.40 2.05 -26.32
N HIS A 412 11.49 2.78 -26.07
CA HIS A 412 11.47 4.09 -25.43
C HIS A 412 11.85 5.16 -26.43
N ARG A 413 11.17 6.29 -26.36
CA ARG A 413 11.55 7.50 -27.09
C ARG A 413 11.76 8.67 -26.14
N PRO A 414 12.98 9.22 -26.05
CA PRO A 414 13.27 10.33 -25.17
C PRO A 414 12.66 11.63 -25.70
N VAL A 415 12.27 12.48 -24.75
CA VAL A 415 11.82 13.85 -24.97
C VAL A 415 12.57 14.72 -23.97
N GLU A 416 13.35 15.67 -24.47
CA GLU A 416 14.12 16.59 -23.65
C GLU A 416 13.19 17.52 -22.87
N CYS A 417 13.58 17.82 -21.62
CA CYS A 417 12.87 18.78 -20.79
C CYS A 417 13.73 20.04 -20.62
N GLU A 418 13.09 21.19 -20.69
CA GLU A 418 13.64 22.41 -20.09
C GLU A 418 13.43 22.32 -18.58
N THR A 419 14.50 22.49 -17.81
CA THR A 419 14.44 22.48 -16.34
C THR A 419 14.84 23.82 -15.78
N VAL A 420 14.12 24.22 -14.72
CA VAL A 420 14.45 25.39 -13.92
C VAL A 420 14.60 24.92 -12.49
N PRO A 421 15.78 25.10 -11.86
CA PRO A 421 15.96 24.80 -10.44
C PRO A 421 14.90 25.55 -9.62
N ALA A 422 14.16 24.84 -8.78
CA ALA A 422 13.28 25.49 -7.81
C ALA A 422 14.12 25.96 -6.60
N ALA A 423 13.52 26.80 -5.76
CA ALA A 423 14.15 27.16 -4.48
C ALA A 423 14.50 25.89 -3.68
N PRO A 424 15.57 25.89 -2.86
CA PRO A 424 15.89 24.76 -2.00
C PRO A 424 14.65 24.37 -1.20
N ALA A 425 14.22 23.11 -1.32
CA ALA A 425 13.13 22.59 -0.51
C ALA A 425 13.72 22.07 0.81
N ASP A 426 13.03 22.28 1.92
CA ASP A 426 13.42 21.67 3.20
C ASP A 426 13.50 20.14 3.10
N GLU A 427 12.79 19.54 2.14
CA GLU A 427 12.75 18.09 1.93
C GLU A 427 13.78 17.54 0.91
N GLY A 428 14.54 18.38 0.21
CA GLY A 428 15.52 17.94 -0.79
C GLY A 428 15.72 18.94 -1.93
N VAL A 429 15.97 18.46 -3.15
CA VAL A 429 16.11 19.31 -4.34
C VAL A 429 14.89 19.16 -5.23
N GLU A 430 14.18 20.27 -5.44
CA GLU A 430 13.07 20.34 -6.40
C GLU A 430 13.51 21.05 -7.69
N VAL A 431 13.05 20.53 -8.82
CA VAL A 431 13.17 21.18 -10.13
C VAL A 431 11.82 21.25 -10.80
N SER A 432 11.53 22.39 -11.42
CA SER A 432 10.43 22.49 -12.37
C SER A 432 10.90 21.98 -13.73
N PHE A 433 10.05 21.22 -14.41
CA PHE A 433 10.33 20.77 -15.78
C PHE A 433 9.18 21.13 -16.70
N THR A 434 9.52 21.41 -17.95
CA THR A 434 8.57 21.58 -19.05
C THR A 434 9.10 20.81 -20.25
N ALA A 435 8.21 20.10 -20.95
CA ALA A 435 8.55 19.33 -22.12
C ALA A 435 7.47 19.46 -23.18
N ASP A 436 7.93 19.59 -24.43
CA ASP A 436 7.08 19.59 -25.59
C ASP A 436 7.05 18.19 -26.19
N LEU A 437 5.95 17.48 -25.99
CA LEU A 437 5.70 16.23 -26.69
C LEU A 437 5.20 16.60 -28.08
N ALA A 438 6.12 17.01 -28.94
CA ALA A 438 5.87 17.31 -30.35
C ALA A 438 5.56 15.99 -31.08
N PRO A 439 4.30 15.75 -31.46
CA PRO A 439 3.90 14.46 -32.01
C PRO A 439 4.06 14.43 -33.53
N GLN A 440 4.88 15.31 -34.11
CA GLN A 440 4.94 15.56 -35.55
C GLN A 440 4.94 14.26 -36.37
N ALA A 441 4.14 14.30 -37.44
CA ALA A 441 3.43 13.18 -38.09
C ALA A 441 4.26 11.95 -38.52
N ALA A 442 5.59 11.99 -38.48
CA ALA A 442 6.44 10.89 -38.94
C ALA A 442 6.90 9.92 -37.84
N SER A 443 6.75 10.26 -36.55
CA SER A 443 7.72 9.76 -35.57
C SER A 443 7.18 8.82 -34.47
N LEU A 444 5.88 8.86 -34.17
CA LEU A 444 5.23 7.87 -33.30
C LEU A 444 4.36 6.93 -34.14
N ARG A 445 4.55 5.61 -33.96
CA ARG A 445 3.62 4.61 -34.48
C ARG A 445 2.26 4.71 -33.77
N ASN A 446 1.20 4.31 -34.46
CA ASN A 446 -0.12 4.20 -33.85
C ASN A 446 -0.08 3.22 -32.67
N GLY A 447 -0.82 3.54 -31.61
CA GLY A 447 -0.84 2.76 -30.38
C GLY A 447 -0.75 3.63 -29.13
N ARG A 448 -0.59 2.98 -28.00
CA ARG A 448 -0.56 3.62 -26.68
C ARG A 448 0.88 3.81 -26.23
N TRP A 449 1.18 5.04 -25.81
CA TRP A 449 2.49 5.44 -25.31
C TRP A 449 2.34 5.89 -23.86
N THR A 450 2.93 5.14 -22.93
CA THR A 450 2.99 5.54 -21.52
C THR A 450 4.03 6.65 -21.36
N VAL A 451 3.64 7.76 -20.75
CA VAL A 451 4.56 8.85 -20.43
C VAL A 451 5.27 8.49 -19.13
N GLN A 452 6.58 8.33 -19.19
CA GLN A 452 7.45 8.14 -18.04
C GLN A 452 8.33 9.37 -17.85
N ILE A 453 8.81 9.55 -16.64
CA ILE A 453 9.81 10.55 -16.27
C ILE A 453 11.07 9.83 -15.83
N GLU A 454 12.20 10.25 -16.38
CA GLU A 454 13.52 9.79 -16.02
C GLU A 454 14.27 10.94 -15.37
N VAL A 455 14.83 10.67 -14.19
CA VAL A 455 15.52 11.64 -13.35
C VAL A 455 16.92 11.10 -13.10
N SER A 456 17.92 11.89 -13.43
CA SER A 456 19.32 11.53 -13.23
C SER A 456 20.07 12.54 -12.39
N LEU A 457 20.84 12.07 -11.41
CA LEU A 457 21.60 12.90 -10.48
C LEU A 457 22.86 12.15 -10.02
N SER A 458 24.04 12.70 -10.30
CA SER A 458 25.34 12.17 -9.85
C SER A 458 25.55 10.67 -10.17
N GLY A 459 25.15 10.23 -11.36
CA GLY A 459 25.23 8.83 -11.80
C GLY A 459 24.07 7.93 -11.39
N HIS A 460 23.16 8.39 -10.52
CA HIS A 460 21.89 7.69 -10.24
C HIS A 460 20.88 7.99 -11.32
N VAL A 461 20.13 6.99 -11.76
CA VAL A 461 19.03 7.14 -12.73
C VAL A 461 17.78 6.45 -12.18
N ARG A 462 16.66 7.17 -12.17
CA ARG A 462 15.35 6.65 -11.77
C ARG A 462 14.33 6.94 -12.86
N THR A 463 13.66 5.90 -13.34
CA THR A 463 12.61 6.00 -14.35
C THR A 463 11.29 5.48 -13.79
N MET A 464 10.22 6.25 -13.91
CA MET A 464 8.90 5.88 -13.41
C MET A 464 7.76 6.47 -14.25
N PRO A 465 6.56 5.89 -14.23
CA PRO A 465 5.41 6.46 -14.92
C PRO A 465 5.02 7.82 -14.35
N LEU A 466 4.70 8.79 -15.21
CA LEU A 466 4.14 10.07 -14.80
C LEU A 466 2.63 9.89 -14.61
N VAL A 467 2.13 10.21 -13.41
CA VAL A 467 0.72 10.01 -13.05
C VAL A 467 -0.01 11.35 -13.05
N LYS A 468 -1.21 11.39 -13.66
CA LYS A 468 -2.08 12.57 -13.65
C LYS A 468 -2.78 12.70 -12.30
N PRO A 469 -2.65 13.84 -11.58
CA PRO A 469 -3.45 14.13 -10.39
C PRO A 469 -4.94 14.13 -10.69
N ARG A 470 -5.79 13.84 -9.70
CA ARG A 470 -7.24 13.66 -9.91
C ARG A 470 -7.91 14.92 -10.48
N ASP A 471 -7.50 16.08 -10.00
CA ASP A 471 -8.01 17.42 -10.28
C ASP A 471 -7.46 18.05 -11.56
N LEU A 472 -6.32 17.58 -12.07
CA LEU A 472 -5.75 18.08 -13.33
C LEU A 472 -6.61 17.62 -14.53
N PRO A 473 -7.22 18.53 -15.32
CA PRO A 473 -8.01 18.12 -16.49
C PRO A 473 -7.11 17.53 -17.59
N LEU A 474 -7.60 16.53 -18.31
CA LEU A 474 -6.97 16.08 -19.54
C LEU A 474 -7.40 17.01 -20.68
N PRO A 475 -6.46 17.54 -21.49
CA PRO A 475 -6.83 18.20 -22.72
C PRO A 475 -7.49 17.19 -23.66
N ARG A 476 -8.37 17.70 -24.53
CA ARG A 476 -9.06 16.87 -25.53
C ARG A 476 -8.08 16.33 -26.57
N ALA A 477 -8.57 15.44 -27.41
CA ALA A 477 -7.78 14.98 -28.54
C ALA A 477 -7.45 16.12 -29.52
N ALA A 478 -6.31 16.04 -30.19
CA ALA A 478 -5.89 16.95 -31.24
C ALA A 478 -5.60 16.19 -32.53
N LEU A 479 -5.67 16.89 -33.66
CA LEU A 479 -5.36 16.36 -34.99
C LEU A 479 -3.94 16.77 -35.40
N ALA A 480 -3.11 15.79 -35.77
CA ALA A 480 -1.79 16.00 -36.37
C ALA A 480 -1.76 15.28 -37.72
N GLY A 481 -1.99 16.03 -38.82
CA GLY A 481 -2.36 15.43 -40.09
C GLY A 481 -3.59 14.51 -39.94
N ALA A 482 -3.63 13.40 -40.68
CA ALA A 482 -4.72 12.42 -40.60
C ALA A 482 -4.61 11.46 -39.38
N ARG A 483 -4.16 11.95 -38.23
CA ARG A 483 -4.08 11.15 -36.99
C ARG A 483 -4.64 11.93 -35.81
N LEU A 484 -5.44 11.22 -35.01
CA LEU A 484 -5.96 11.73 -33.75
C LEU A 484 -5.02 11.35 -32.61
N LEU A 485 -4.65 12.33 -31.80
CA LEU A 485 -3.78 12.18 -30.63
C LEU A 485 -4.58 12.45 -29.37
N ARG A 486 -4.64 11.48 -28.46
CA ARG A 486 -5.49 11.59 -27.26
C ARG A 486 -4.70 11.34 -25.99
N PRO A 487 -4.50 12.37 -25.16
CA PRO A 487 -4.04 12.20 -23.78
C PRO A 487 -5.13 11.49 -22.97
N THR A 488 -4.78 10.41 -22.31
CA THR A 488 -5.67 9.58 -21.51
C THR A 488 -5.00 9.19 -20.20
N GLN A 489 -5.78 8.64 -19.26
CA GLN A 489 -5.26 8.03 -18.05
C GLN A 489 -5.71 6.58 -17.99
N GLN A 490 -4.82 5.68 -17.59
CA GLN A 490 -5.20 4.29 -17.35
C GLN A 490 -6.25 4.20 -16.22
N ARG A 491 -7.18 3.25 -16.34
CA ARG A 491 -8.25 3.02 -15.34
C ARG A 491 -7.65 2.86 -13.94
N GLY A 492 -8.34 3.39 -12.93
CA GLY A 492 -7.90 3.34 -11.53
C GLY A 492 -6.91 4.43 -11.13
N GLY A 493 -6.72 5.48 -11.94
CA GLY A 493 -5.77 6.56 -11.64
C GLY A 493 -4.33 6.21 -12.01
N GLY A 494 -4.14 5.36 -13.02
CA GLY A 494 -2.82 4.91 -13.47
C GLY A 494 -2.04 5.97 -14.27
N PRO A 495 -1.00 5.55 -15.01
CA PRO A 495 -0.12 6.45 -15.76
C PRO A 495 -0.84 7.33 -16.79
N LEU A 496 -0.24 8.48 -17.08
CA LEU A 496 -0.55 9.30 -18.25
C LEU A 496 -0.16 8.53 -19.53
N VAL A 497 -1.08 8.48 -20.48
CA VAL A 497 -0.90 7.77 -21.75
C VAL A 497 -1.26 8.69 -22.90
N LEU A 498 -0.39 8.79 -23.90
CA LEU A 498 -0.71 9.40 -25.18
C LEU A 498 -1.11 8.29 -26.17
N GLU A 499 -2.36 8.28 -26.60
CA GLU A 499 -2.83 7.40 -27.66
C GLU A 499 -2.62 8.07 -29.02
N ALA A 500 -1.75 7.50 -29.84
CA ALA A 500 -1.49 7.96 -31.20
C ALA A 500 -2.33 7.15 -32.21
N GLY A 501 -3.04 7.83 -33.10
CA GLY A 501 -3.98 7.17 -34.01
C GLY A 501 -5.25 6.70 -33.30
N ALA A 502 -5.69 7.47 -32.31
CA ALA A 502 -6.89 7.17 -31.54
C ALA A 502 -8.14 7.17 -32.43
N VAL A 503 -9.16 6.40 -32.06
CA VAL A 503 -10.43 6.39 -32.80
C VAL A 503 -11.18 7.70 -32.59
N LEU A 504 -11.67 8.30 -33.68
CA LEU A 504 -12.54 9.47 -33.64
C LEU A 504 -13.86 9.13 -32.95
N THR A 505 -14.33 10.00 -32.07
CA THR A 505 -15.58 9.83 -31.33
C THR A 505 -16.40 11.11 -31.37
N SER A 506 -17.72 11.00 -31.13
CA SER A 506 -18.57 12.18 -30.98
C SER A 506 -18.14 13.11 -29.84
N ALA A 507 -17.38 12.62 -28.85
CA ALA A 507 -16.92 13.40 -27.70
C ALA A 507 -15.75 14.34 -28.04
N ASP A 508 -15.08 14.11 -29.17
CA ASP A 508 -14.02 14.99 -29.65
C ASP A 508 -14.59 16.31 -30.22
N PHE A 509 -15.91 16.36 -30.49
CA PHE A 509 -16.65 17.57 -30.87
C PHE A 509 -17.57 17.99 -29.72
N THR A 510 -17.46 19.24 -29.25
CA THR A 510 -18.34 19.76 -28.19
C THR A 510 -19.03 21.05 -28.59
N GLY A 511 -19.81 21.63 -27.67
CA GLY A 511 -20.50 22.88 -27.96
C GLY A 511 -21.42 22.76 -29.18
N VAL A 512 -21.93 21.54 -29.41
CA VAL A 512 -22.62 21.19 -30.65
C VAL A 512 -23.99 21.85 -30.66
N GLU A 513 -24.21 22.72 -31.64
CA GLU A 513 -25.47 23.40 -31.89
C GLU A 513 -25.96 23.06 -33.29
N VAL A 514 -27.26 22.80 -33.41
CA VAL A 514 -27.88 22.52 -34.71
C VAL A 514 -29.11 23.40 -34.86
N GLY A 515 -29.20 24.12 -35.97
CA GLY A 515 -30.26 25.09 -36.23
C GLY A 515 -30.42 25.39 -37.72
N TRP A 516 -31.06 26.52 -38.03
CA TRP A 516 -31.15 27.04 -39.40
C TRP A 516 -30.15 28.16 -39.60
N GLY A 517 -29.37 28.05 -40.68
CA GLY A 517 -28.53 29.11 -41.21
C GLY A 517 -29.21 29.91 -42.32
N PRO A 518 -28.49 30.90 -42.90
CA PRO A 518 -28.90 31.67 -44.06
C PRO A 518 -29.38 30.78 -45.21
N GLY A 519 -30.40 31.26 -45.94
CA GLY A 519 -30.96 30.51 -47.07
C GLY A 519 -31.68 29.21 -46.68
N ARG A 520 -32.12 29.08 -45.41
CA ARG A 520 -32.77 27.86 -44.86
C ARG A 520 -31.89 26.62 -45.06
N ARG A 521 -30.58 26.74 -44.82
CA ARG A 521 -29.65 25.61 -44.74
C ARG A 521 -29.62 25.06 -43.32
N VAL A 522 -29.41 23.76 -43.17
CA VAL A 522 -29.21 23.18 -41.84
C VAL A 522 -27.82 23.58 -41.38
N ARG A 523 -27.74 24.36 -40.29
CA ARG A 523 -26.50 24.85 -39.72
C ARG A 523 -26.08 23.95 -38.57
N VAL A 524 -24.82 23.53 -38.55
CA VAL A 524 -24.19 22.83 -37.44
C VAL A 524 -22.99 23.64 -36.98
N ARG A 525 -22.92 23.94 -35.67
CA ARG A 525 -21.75 24.54 -35.03
C ARG A 525 -21.16 23.58 -34.00
N ALA A 526 -19.84 23.57 -33.84
CA ALA A 526 -19.16 22.79 -32.83
C ALA A 526 -17.75 23.33 -32.54
N ASP A 527 -17.27 23.07 -31.33
CA ASP A 527 -15.84 23.11 -31.00
C ASP A 527 -15.22 21.80 -31.50
N ALA A 528 -14.32 21.89 -32.48
CA ALA A 528 -13.64 20.74 -33.04
C ALA A 528 -12.29 20.47 -32.35
N PRO A 529 -11.70 19.28 -32.52
CA PRO A 529 -10.33 19.02 -32.10
C PRO A 529 -9.37 20.07 -32.70
N PRO A 530 -8.45 20.65 -31.90
CA PRO A 530 -7.45 21.55 -32.45
C PRO A 530 -6.59 20.83 -33.49
N VAL A 531 -6.24 21.54 -34.55
CA VAL A 531 -5.36 21.07 -35.61
C VAL A 531 -3.94 21.59 -35.35
N LEU A 532 -2.98 20.68 -35.32
CA LEU A 532 -1.57 20.96 -35.08
C LEU A 532 -0.86 21.09 -36.44
N GLY A 533 -0.61 22.34 -36.89
CA GLY A 533 -0.04 22.62 -38.21
C GLY A 533 -1.06 22.49 -39.34
N ASP A 534 -0.62 21.99 -40.50
CA ASP A 534 -1.52 21.63 -41.60
C ASP A 534 -2.31 20.36 -41.26
N GLY A 535 -3.63 20.39 -41.49
CA GLY A 535 -4.49 19.29 -41.09
C GLY A 535 -5.60 18.94 -42.06
N PRO A 536 -6.28 17.82 -41.79
CA PRO A 536 -7.32 17.30 -42.66
C PRO A 536 -8.53 18.23 -42.65
N ALA A 537 -9.22 18.29 -43.78
CA ALA A 537 -10.50 18.96 -43.86
C ALA A 537 -11.51 18.26 -42.94
N MET A 538 -12.26 19.07 -42.20
CA MET A 538 -13.36 18.62 -41.36
C MET A 538 -14.67 18.96 -42.04
N SER A 539 -15.67 18.09 -41.94
CA SER A 539 -16.96 18.26 -42.59
C SER A 539 -18.11 17.71 -41.75
N VAL A 540 -19.31 18.21 -42.02
CA VAL A 540 -20.55 17.60 -41.57
C VAL A 540 -21.20 16.87 -42.75
N LEU A 541 -21.62 15.63 -42.49
CA LEU A 541 -22.35 14.79 -43.42
C LEU A 541 -23.80 14.66 -42.94
N LEU A 542 -24.76 14.80 -43.84
CA LEU A 542 -26.08 14.22 -43.66
C LEU A 542 -26.14 12.93 -44.48
N GLN A 543 -26.21 11.79 -43.80
CA GLN A 543 -26.29 10.46 -44.42
C GLN A 543 -27.74 9.97 -44.41
N HIS A 544 -28.26 9.64 -45.59
CA HIS A 544 -29.60 9.09 -45.73
C HIS A 544 -29.70 7.67 -45.15
N ALA A 545 -30.92 7.22 -44.87
CA ALA A 545 -31.20 5.90 -44.32
C ALA A 545 -30.79 4.74 -45.24
N ASP A 546 -30.55 4.98 -46.54
CA ASP A 546 -30.01 3.99 -47.48
C ASP A 546 -28.51 3.72 -47.28
N GLY A 547 -27.80 4.55 -46.51
CA GLY A 547 -26.37 4.41 -46.24
C GLY A 547 -25.45 4.98 -47.32
N GLU A 548 -25.91 5.13 -48.56
CA GLU A 548 -25.11 5.55 -49.71
C GLU A 548 -25.25 7.05 -50.02
N THR A 549 -26.42 7.63 -49.83
CA THR A 549 -26.67 9.03 -50.21
C THR A 549 -26.19 9.97 -49.11
N THR A 550 -25.22 10.84 -49.41
CA THR A 550 -24.69 11.84 -48.45
C THR A 550 -24.73 13.26 -48.99
N ILE A 551 -25.03 14.23 -48.11
CA ILE A 551 -24.81 15.66 -48.33
C ILE A 551 -23.65 16.08 -47.43
N ARG A 552 -22.60 16.70 -47.99
CA ARG A 552 -21.39 17.13 -47.26
C ARG A 552 -21.27 18.65 -47.29
N ALA A 553 -20.88 19.24 -46.17
CA ALA A 553 -20.45 20.64 -46.09
C ALA A 553 -19.18 20.74 -45.22
N ALA A 554 -18.22 21.56 -45.63
CA ALA A 554 -17.01 21.80 -44.84
C ALA A 554 -17.34 22.53 -43.53
N LEU A 555 -16.57 22.23 -42.48
CA LEU A 555 -16.55 22.97 -41.23
C LEU A 555 -15.54 24.11 -41.38
N GLU A 556 -16.04 25.33 -41.38
CA GLU A 556 -15.25 26.56 -41.55
C GLU A 556 -15.39 27.45 -40.31
N ALA A 557 -14.48 28.39 -40.08
CA ALA A 557 -14.59 29.33 -38.96
C ALA A 557 -15.93 30.08 -39.02
N ALA A 558 -16.67 30.10 -37.91
CA ALA A 558 -17.97 30.76 -37.86
C ALA A 558 -17.75 32.28 -37.99
N PRO A 559 -18.42 32.98 -38.93
CA PRO A 559 -18.19 34.41 -39.16
C PRO A 559 -18.48 35.30 -37.94
N ASP A 560 -19.38 34.86 -37.07
CA ASP A 560 -19.86 35.54 -35.88
C ASP A 560 -19.23 35.05 -34.56
N ASP A 561 -18.50 33.93 -34.60
CA ASP A 561 -17.80 33.33 -33.46
C ASP A 561 -16.56 32.55 -33.97
N PRO A 562 -15.51 33.26 -34.42
CA PRO A 562 -14.37 32.66 -35.12
C PRO A 562 -13.69 31.46 -34.43
N PRO A 563 -13.63 31.36 -33.08
CA PRO A 563 -13.14 30.17 -32.38
C PRO A 563 -13.93 28.88 -32.66
N ARG A 564 -15.18 28.98 -33.11
CA ARG A 564 -16.05 27.83 -33.43
C ARG A 564 -16.08 27.52 -34.91
N LEU A 565 -16.26 26.24 -35.24
CA LEU A 565 -16.50 25.82 -36.62
C LEU A 565 -18.00 25.72 -36.92
N CYS A 566 -18.36 26.05 -38.16
CA CYS A 566 -19.73 26.07 -38.66
C CYS A 566 -19.81 25.40 -40.05
N ALA A 567 -20.88 24.65 -40.30
CA ALA A 567 -21.19 24.06 -41.59
C ALA A 567 -22.67 24.30 -41.94
N ASP A 568 -22.94 24.81 -43.15
CA ASP A 568 -24.29 25.08 -43.66
C ASP A 568 -24.68 24.08 -44.78
N LEU A 569 -25.49 23.08 -44.44
CA LEU A 569 -25.89 22.01 -45.34
C LEU A 569 -27.15 22.39 -46.15
N SER A 570 -27.01 22.39 -47.48
CA SER A 570 -28.13 22.62 -48.40
C SER A 570 -28.98 21.36 -48.58
N LEU A 571 -30.30 21.49 -48.43
CA LEU A 571 -31.26 20.40 -48.63
C LEU A 571 -31.96 20.44 -49.99
N ALA A 572 -31.54 21.31 -50.91
CA ALA A 572 -32.22 21.53 -52.20
C ALA A 572 -32.34 20.24 -53.07
N GLY A 573 -31.45 19.27 -52.87
CA GLY A 573 -31.45 17.97 -53.55
C GLY A 573 -31.89 16.78 -52.68
N ALA A 574 -32.28 17.00 -51.43
CA ALA A 574 -32.51 15.90 -50.49
C ALA A 574 -33.75 15.07 -50.86
N ARG A 575 -33.60 13.74 -50.86
CA ARG A 575 -34.70 12.78 -51.04
C ARG A 575 -35.53 12.66 -49.75
N PRO A 576 -36.83 12.31 -49.85
CA PRO A 576 -37.65 12.01 -48.68
C PRO A 576 -37.08 10.85 -47.87
N GLY A 577 -37.05 10.99 -46.55
CA GLY A 577 -36.51 9.99 -45.65
C GLY A 577 -35.79 10.57 -44.43
N ARG A 578 -35.16 9.69 -43.65
CA ARG A 578 -34.39 10.04 -42.45
C ARG A 578 -32.93 10.25 -42.83
N TRP A 579 -32.36 11.36 -42.39
CA TRP A 579 -30.96 11.74 -42.59
C TRP A 579 -30.28 11.88 -41.23
N ARG A 580 -29.14 11.23 -41.03
CA ARG A 580 -28.37 11.29 -39.77
C ARG A 580 -27.18 12.22 -39.97
N ALA A 581 -27.02 13.20 -39.10
CA ALA A 581 -25.86 14.09 -39.12
C ALA A 581 -24.64 13.40 -38.51
N ARG A 582 -23.48 13.49 -39.17
CA ARG A 582 -22.20 12.94 -38.73
C ARG A 582 -21.08 13.96 -38.94
N PHE A 583 -20.14 14.05 -38.01
CA PHE A 583 -18.86 14.71 -38.23
C PHE A 583 -17.92 13.76 -38.96
N ALA A 584 -17.21 14.27 -39.96
CA ALA A 584 -16.19 13.53 -40.69
C ALA A 584 -14.89 14.35 -40.72
N VAL A 585 -13.77 13.67 -40.56
CA VAL A 585 -12.43 14.23 -40.67
C VAL A 585 -11.68 13.40 -41.70
N ASP A 586 -11.24 14.04 -42.78
CA ASP A 586 -10.68 13.30 -43.91
C ASP A 586 -9.43 12.50 -43.49
N GLY A 587 -9.45 11.19 -43.77
CA GLY A 587 -8.37 10.26 -43.39
C GLY A 587 -8.35 9.81 -41.93
N VAL A 588 -9.32 10.23 -41.09
CA VAL A 588 -9.36 9.88 -39.65
C VAL A 588 -10.61 9.09 -39.31
N GLY A 589 -10.51 7.76 -39.42
CA GLY A 589 -11.57 6.82 -39.02
C GLY A 589 -12.91 7.04 -39.74
N ASP A 590 -13.95 6.40 -39.21
CA ASP A 590 -15.31 6.55 -39.75
C ASP A 590 -15.97 7.85 -39.25
N PRO A 591 -16.87 8.47 -40.04
CA PRO A 591 -17.67 9.60 -39.57
C PRO A 591 -18.42 9.27 -38.29
N VAL A 592 -18.44 10.19 -37.32
CA VAL A 592 -19.06 9.98 -36.00
C VAL A 592 -20.39 10.75 -35.87
N PRO A 593 -21.41 10.24 -35.15
CA PRO A 593 -22.69 10.94 -35.03
C PRO A 593 -22.54 12.34 -34.40
N VAL A 594 -23.30 13.30 -34.90
CA VAL A 594 -23.48 14.61 -34.25
C VAL A 594 -24.41 14.43 -33.04
N ARG A 595 -23.86 14.55 -31.82
CA ARG A 595 -24.61 14.42 -30.56
C ARG A 595 -24.93 15.80 -29.98
N LEU A 596 -26.13 15.95 -29.43
CA LEU A 596 -26.60 17.18 -28.78
C LEU A 596 -26.42 17.09 -27.25
N PRO A 597 -26.13 18.19 -26.55
CA PRO A 597 -25.97 18.20 -25.09
C PRO A 597 -27.26 17.82 -24.35
N ALA A 598 -27.12 17.23 -23.15
CA ALA A 598 -28.24 16.66 -22.39
C ALA A 598 -29.04 17.67 -21.53
N GLU A 599 -28.39 18.74 -21.06
CA GLU A 599 -29.00 19.78 -20.23
C GLU A 599 -28.80 21.16 -20.88
N GLY A 600 -29.91 21.89 -21.09
CA GLY A 600 -29.89 23.29 -21.54
C GLY A 600 -29.39 23.54 -22.95
N GLY A 601 -30.26 23.42 -23.96
CA GLY A 601 -29.88 23.83 -25.32
C GLY A 601 -30.88 23.43 -26.39
N GLY A 602 -32.07 24.05 -26.36
CA GLY A 602 -33.00 24.04 -27.48
C GLY A 602 -33.58 22.67 -27.83
N VAL A 603 -34.68 22.31 -27.19
CA VAL A 603 -35.73 21.62 -27.97
C VAL A 603 -36.18 22.64 -29.01
N LEU A 604 -35.49 22.70 -30.15
CA LEU A 604 -36.14 23.06 -31.38
C LEU A 604 -37.14 21.93 -31.63
N GLY A 605 -38.30 22.05 -30.97
CA GLY A 605 -39.50 21.32 -31.36
C GLY A 605 -39.66 21.46 -32.87
N PRO A 606 -40.20 20.44 -33.55
CA PRO A 606 -40.04 20.22 -35.00
C PRO A 606 -40.02 21.53 -35.79
N VAL A 607 -38.83 22.01 -36.18
CA VAL A 607 -38.72 23.27 -36.90
C VAL A 607 -39.02 22.97 -38.35
N THR A 608 -40.25 23.27 -38.72
CA THR A 608 -40.72 23.10 -40.10
C THR A 608 -40.28 24.31 -40.91
N ALA A 609 -39.36 24.11 -41.85
CA ALA A 609 -39.02 25.11 -42.85
C ALA A 609 -39.44 24.62 -44.24
N SER A 610 -40.27 25.41 -44.94
CA SER A 610 -40.66 25.12 -46.32
C SER A 610 -39.57 25.62 -47.27
N LEU A 611 -38.83 24.74 -47.93
CA LEU A 611 -37.74 25.12 -48.83
C LEU A 611 -38.18 25.47 -50.28
N ALA A 612 -39.45 25.88 -50.45
CA ALA A 612 -40.19 26.13 -51.69
C ALA A 612 -40.99 24.92 -52.25
N PRO A 613 -42.19 25.14 -52.85
CA PRO A 613 -43.07 24.07 -53.34
C PRO A 613 -42.43 23.27 -54.49
N PRO A 614 -42.70 21.95 -54.63
CA PRO A 614 -43.73 21.17 -53.92
C PRO A 614 -43.22 20.40 -52.69
N ARG A 615 -41.95 20.51 -52.28
CA ARG A 615 -41.38 19.69 -51.18
C ARG A 615 -41.44 20.43 -49.84
N ARG A 616 -42.12 19.86 -48.83
CA ARG A 616 -41.98 20.31 -47.43
C ARG A 616 -40.83 19.53 -46.78
N VAL A 617 -39.93 20.23 -46.10
CA VAL A 617 -38.88 19.60 -45.29
C VAL A 617 -39.30 19.71 -43.83
N HIS A 618 -39.20 18.62 -43.08
CA HIS A 618 -39.57 18.56 -41.66
C HIS A 618 -38.35 18.21 -40.83
N VAL A 619 -37.55 19.20 -40.48
CA VAL A 619 -36.38 18.95 -39.62
C VAL A 619 -36.86 18.63 -38.21
N ARG A 620 -36.93 17.34 -37.88
CA ARG A 620 -37.19 16.85 -36.53
C ARG A 620 -35.88 16.39 -35.91
N MET A 621 -35.34 17.21 -35.00
CA MET A 621 -34.15 16.86 -34.22
C MET A 621 -34.56 15.95 -33.06
N ASP A 622 -33.92 14.79 -32.94
CA ASP A 622 -34.15 13.84 -31.84
C ASP A 622 -33.24 14.19 -30.65
N ARG A 623 -33.68 13.86 -29.43
CA ARG A 623 -33.11 14.34 -28.14
C ARG A 623 -31.66 13.91 -27.85
N ARG A 624 -31.02 13.09 -28.70
CA ARG A 624 -29.65 12.58 -28.47
C ARG A 624 -28.73 12.63 -29.70
N THR A 625 -29.28 12.70 -30.91
CA THR A 625 -28.51 12.76 -32.16
C THR A 625 -29.21 13.64 -33.17
N ALA A 626 -28.46 14.47 -33.89
CA ALA A 626 -29.04 15.32 -34.91
C ALA A 626 -29.51 14.47 -36.10
N THR A 627 -30.84 14.41 -36.26
CA THR A 627 -31.52 13.74 -37.37
C THR A 627 -32.35 14.77 -38.13
N VAL A 628 -32.37 14.68 -39.45
CA VAL A 628 -33.17 15.53 -40.34
C VAL A 628 -34.17 14.63 -41.07
N HIS A 629 -35.46 14.99 -41.06
CA HIS A 629 -36.48 14.27 -41.83
C HIS A 629 -36.92 15.10 -43.04
N VAL A 630 -36.92 14.49 -44.22
CA VAL A 630 -37.40 15.12 -45.45
C VAL A 630 -38.69 14.42 -45.84
N THR A 631 -39.79 15.15 -46.04
CA THR A 631 -41.09 14.58 -46.42
C THR A 631 -41.41 14.85 -47.88
N ALA A 632 -42.20 13.95 -48.49
CA ALA A 632 -42.66 14.12 -49.86
C ALA A 632 -43.79 15.17 -49.95
N PRO A 633 -44.04 15.76 -51.14
CA PRO A 633 -45.20 16.64 -51.36
C PRO A 633 -46.51 15.95 -50.96
N LEU A 634 -47.41 16.67 -50.27
CA LEU A 634 -48.80 16.25 -50.06
C LEU A 634 -49.52 16.20 -51.42
N GLY A 635 -49.45 15.07 -52.12
CA GLY A 635 -50.07 14.90 -53.43
C GLY A 635 -50.28 13.48 -53.93
N SER A 636 -49.76 12.43 -53.27
CA SER A 636 -49.83 11.05 -53.80
C SER A 636 -50.63 10.04 -52.98
N LEU A 637 -51.27 10.44 -51.86
CA LEU A 637 -52.03 9.52 -50.99
C LEU A 637 -53.57 9.55 -51.16
N ALA A 638 -54.11 10.35 -52.09
CA ALA A 638 -55.56 10.52 -52.27
C ALA A 638 -56.16 9.81 -53.52
N ARG A 639 -55.47 8.83 -54.12
CA ARG A 639 -56.02 8.04 -55.25
C ARG A 639 -55.82 6.53 -55.08
N ARG A 640 -56.09 5.97 -53.90
CA ARG A 640 -56.33 4.52 -53.73
C ARG A 640 -57.29 4.27 -52.56
N THR A 641 -58.58 4.58 -52.74
CA THR A 641 -59.74 4.00 -52.01
C THR A 641 -61.04 4.74 -52.40
N ARG A 642 -61.39 4.71 -53.68
CA ARG A 642 -62.79 4.89 -54.13
C ARG A 642 -63.06 3.88 -55.25
N ARG A 643 -63.14 2.61 -54.87
CA ARG A 643 -63.83 1.53 -55.56
C ARG A 643 -63.81 0.32 -54.62
N LEU A 644 -64.98 -0.29 -54.43
CA LEU A 644 -65.28 -1.52 -53.69
C LEU A 644 -65.58 -1.36 -52.19
N LEU A 645 -66.83 -0.99 -51.88
CA LEU A 645 -67.56 -1.58 -50.75
C LEU A 645 -68.80 -2.28 -51.33
N PRO A 646 -68.91 -3.61 -51.21
CA PRO A 646 -70.20 -4.27 -51.09
C PRO A 646 -70.30 -5.02 -49.75
N GLY A 647 -71.41 -4.78 -49.05
CA GLY A 647 -72.13 -5.81 -48.29
C GLY A 647 -71.57 -6.24 -46.93
N GLY A 648 -72.47 -6.30 -45.94
CA GLY A 648 -72.26 -7.09 -44.74
C GLY A 648 -72.93 -6.51 -43.50
N GLY A 649 -74.26 -6.65 -43.41
CA GLY A 649 -74.99 -6.31 -42.20
C GLY A 649 -74.75 -7.29 -41.05
N ARG A 650 -75.07 -6.84 -39.83
CA ARG A 650 -75.66 -7.67 -38.76
C ARG A 650 -76.32 -6.78 -37.69
N LYS A 651 -77.64 -6.94 -37.59
CA LYS A 651 -78.54 -6.65 -36.43
C LYS A 651 -78.37 -7.77 -35.36
N PRO A 652 -79.09 -7.80 -34.21
CA PRO A 652 -79.57 -6.73 -33.30
C PRO A 652 -79.44 -7.11 -31.79
N ARG A 653 -80.13 -6.31 -30.93
CA ARG A 653 -80.52 -6.46 -29.50
C ARG A 653 -79.60 -5.73 -28.51
N SER A 654 -80.08 -4.90 -27.58
CA SER A 654 -81.43 -4.64 -27.04
C SER A 654 -81.72 -3.15 -26.91
#